data_AF-A0A9Q4PWC0-F1
#
_entry.id   AF-A0A9Q4PWC0-F1
#
_cell.length_a   1.000
_cell.length_b   1.000
_cell.length_c   1.000
_cell.angle_alpha   90.00
_cell.angle_beta   90.00
_cell.angle_gamma   90.00
#
_symmetry.space_group_name_H-M   'P 1'
#
loop_
_entity.id
_entity.type
_entity.pdbx_description
1 polymer ?
#
loop_
_entity_poly.entity_id
_entity_poly.type
_entity_poly.pdbx_seq_one_letter_code
_entity_poly.pdbx_strand_id
1 'polypeptide(L)'
;MNMKTSLLALLFLSILFTPALAETDGCLAPTVYVTHISAGDSVTAETAALLNLRFTQTLQEANPGVRISSAAEIGELLREEHERMLAGTDTVTNEASIGQKINAEYVAALSIRQVGSRYVVTSSLSDADLFIVVGRASAEAVSEEGLGGAVSQAAADLGDLSALIRTHEKTHPVPPRGPSLSMAISPTSVTAEDIRDTTTITATVTTCAGDPVPGTKVYFEAKTTRGWVRGEGESEDPGWYGWQYAVTGADGTAHATYRLDAARGTGAGKDTVNIGTDGRGGKDATYRVDIPITGVILEALPAKTEIPPEGQTDVIISLFELSPDNTRRPLADRSIYLEKYRLSDGVRVIVAGKTDTKGNPVTDANGEVLLKFIAGTKEGTEQMRILFQDVGVGYSDAVDTWVEIHVKKDEYAGTINWKESGKMAYEFSFQSMHDSIAYDYSFGFTGHTTKEKNTGKELTDASYTFSDSYDLFSSGYTVYETSPTSEHYDIVPFEEEWNVNSSIHGRVAGYPTINTVLNEKFSSYEIPVTPYPIPLPATGTHSYDTTMTFFSHGTPHRGTTSGTIPAAGTLSVGSAGPMTAIRMESMPVLDSDDPDRWISDTLMRQGNGINEKMSALSDTKITGFLEQTGKNVFEQSWSTRDTGSYHDTLFSFLSSDAEMDLEQSFTRDVTLRTVKL
;
A
#
# COMPACT_ATOMS: atom_id res chain seq x y z
N MET A 1 17.15 89.60 -3.91
CA MET A 1 16.71 88.70 -4.99
C MET A 1 17.66 87.53 -4.95
N ASN A 2 17.19 86.40 -4.42
CA ASN A 2 17.99 85.61 -3.48
C ASN A 2 18.68 84.40 -4.11
N MET A 3 20.01 84.43 -3.95
CA MET A 3 21.06 83.47 -4.27
C MET A 3 21.03 82.25 -3.31
N LYS A 4 19.86 81.63 -3.11
CA LYS A 4 19.68 80.46 -2.23
C LYS A 4 19.24 79.17 -2.94
N THR A 5 18.94 79.22 -4.24
CA THR A 5 18.50 78.05 -5.01
C THR A 5 19.59 77.40 -5.88
N SER A 6 20.78 78.01 -6.01
CA SER A 6 21.88 77.46 -6.81
C SER A 6 22.89 76.61 -6.03
N LEU A 7 22.86 76.61 -4.69
CA LEU A 7 23.79 75.82 -3.87
C LEU A 7 23.31 74.38 -3.62
N LEU A 8 21.99 74.13 -3.70
CA LEU A 8 21.41 72.79 -3.51
C LEU A 8 21.53 71.90 -4.76
N ALA A 9 21.60 72.51 -5.95
CA ALA A 9 21.76 71.78 -7.21
C ALA A 9 23.22 71.33 -7.46
N LEU A 10 24.21 71.98 -6.85
CA LEU A 10 25.61 71.55 -6.94
C LEU A 10 25.97 70.40 -6.00
N LEU A 11 25.24 70.22 -4.89
CA LEU A 11 25.47 69.11 -3.95
C LEU A 11 24.86 67.77 -4.42
N PHE A 12 23.86 67.81 -5.31
CA PHE A 12 23.27 66.61 -5.92
C PHE A 12 23.98 66.15 -7.21
N LEU A 13 24.81 67.00 -7.83
CA LEU A 13 25.53 66.66 -9.07
C LEU A 13 26.94 66.08 -8.83
N SER A 14 27.49 66.19 -7.61
CA SER A 14 28.77 65.56 -7.23
C SER A 14 28.64 64.10 -6.76
N ILE A 15 27.41 63.55 -6.70
CA ILE A 15 27.16 62.13 -6.38
C ILE A 15 27.10 61.27 -7.67
N LEU A 16 27.16 61.87 -8.87
CA LEU A 16 27.04 61.16 -10.15
C LEU A 16 28.34 61.03 -10.95
N PHE A 17 29.48 61.45 -10.39
CA PHE A 17 30.80 61.24 -11.00
C PHE A 17 31.84 60.84 -9.94
N THR A 18 31.61 59.71 -9.26
CA THR A 18 32.76 58.92 -8.83
C THR A 18 33.41 58.38 -10.10
N PRO A 19 34.73 58.56 -10.31
CA PRO A 19 35.41 57.78 -11.32
C PRO A 19 35.14 56.31 -10.95
N ALA A 20 34.58 55.57 -11.90
CA ALA A 20 34.66 54.13 -11.91
C ALA A 20 36.15 53.78 -11.91
N LEU A 21 36.76 53.78 -10.72
CA LEU A 21 37.98 53.03 -10.48
C LEU A 21 37.59 51.62 -10.80
N ALA A 22 38.20 51.10 -11.87
CA ALA A 22 38.00 49.76 -12.34
C ALA A 22 38.02 48.82 -11.13
N GLU A 23 36.90 48.16 -10.86
CA GLU A 23 36.87 46.89 -10.12
C GLU A 23 37.64 45.88 -10.96
N THR A 24 38.96 46.04 -11.02
CA THR A 24 39.86 44.98 -11.45
C THR A 24 39.93 44.01 -10.30
N ASP A 25 39.44 42.79 -10.56
CA ASP A 25 39.60 41.57 -9.77
C ASP A 25 38.59 41.32 -8.65
N GLY A 26 37.29 41.52 -8.85
CA GLY A 26 36.20 40.81 -8.11
C GLY A 26 36.22 40.83 -6.57
N CYS A 27 37.14 41.58 -5.97
CA CYS A 27 37.55 41.47 -4.59
C CYS A 27 37.17 42.77 -3.90
N LEU A 28 36.27 42.68 -2.93
CA LEU A 28 35.78 43.83 -2.19
C LEU A 28 36.93 44.56 -1.50
N ALA A 29 36.89 45.90 -1.53
CA ALA A 29 37.87 46.74 -0.84
C ALA A 29 37.97 46.36 0.66
N PRO A 30 39.19 46.29 1.23
CA PRO A 30 39.37 45.93 2.63
C PRO A 30 38.57 46.83 3.56
N THR A 31 38.06 46.26 4.65
CA THR A 31 37.29 46.99 5.66
C THR A 31 38.15 47.32 6.88
N VAL A 32 38.36 48.61 7.13
CA VAL A 32 39.09 49.12 8.29
C VAL A 32 38.11 49.80 9.23
N TYR A 33 38.15 49.41 10.50
CA TYR A 33 37.40 50.08 11.56
C TYR A 33 38.31 51.00 12.38
N VAL A 34 37.90 52.25 12.54
CA VAL A 34 38.60 53.23 13.39
C VAL A 34 38.02 53.18 14.80
N THR A 35 38.86 52.81 15.78
CA THR A 35 38.48 52.75 17.20
C THR A 35 38.34 54.14 17.82
N HIS A 36 37.89 54.21 19.07
CA HIS A 36 37.99 55.44 19.85
C HIS A 36 39.46 55.79 20.13
N ILE A 37 39.76 57.08 20.19
CA ILE A 37 41.11 57.53 20.54
C ILE A 37 41.41 57.17 21.99
N SER A 38 42.58 56.57 22.23
CA SER A 38 43.17 56.45 23.56
C SER A 38 43.97 57.72 23.87
N ALA A 39 43.32 58.70 24.52
CA ALA A 39 43.94 59.97 24.91
C ALA A 39 44.21 60.03 26.42
N GLY A 40 45.34 60.63 26.82
CA GLY A 40 45.65 60.90 28.23
C GLY A 40 44.81 62.04 28.83
N ASP A 41 44.85 62.20 30.15
CA ASP A 41 44.02 63.13 30.95
C ASP A 41 44.08 64.61 30.51
N SER A 42 45.09 64.99 29.72
CA SER A 42 45.28 66.34 29.22
C SER A 42 44.52 66.67 27.92
N VAL A 43 43.71 65.73 27.41
CA VAL A 43 42.85 65.94 26.23
C VAL A 43 41.39 65.70 26.63
N THR A 44 40.54 66.71 26.42
CA THR A 44 39.11 66.57 26.76
C THR A 44 38.41 65.55 25.88
N ALA A 45 37.31 64.96 26.35
CA ALA A 45 36.52 63.99 25.57
C ALA A 45 35.96 64.60 24.26
N GLU A 46 35.59 65.88 24.26
CA GLU A 46 35.13 66.61 23.08
C GLU A 46 36.28 66.82 22.08
N THR A 47 37.45 67.25 22.57
CA THR A 47 38.68 67.36 21.75
C THR A 47 39.03 66.00 21.14
N ALA A 48 38.97 64.91 21.92
CA ALA A 48 39.24 63.56 21.43
C ALA A 48 38.22 63.12 20.36
N ALA A 49 36.93 63.39 20.52
CA ALA A 49 35.93 63.06 19.48
C ALA A 49 36.22 63.77 18.15
N LEU A 50 36.55 65.06 18.19
CA LEU A 50 36.91 65.85 17.00
C LEU A 50 38.20 65.35 16.34
N LEU A 51 39.21 64.99 17.14
CA LEU A 51 40.45 64.41 16.63
C LEU A 51 40.19 63.04 15.97
N ASN A 52 39.25 62.23 16.49
CA ASN A 52 38.93 60.92 15.91
C ASN A 52 38.22 61.04 14.56
N LEU A 53 37.28 61.99 14.47
CA LEU A 53 36.62 62.33 13.22
C LEU A 53 37.64 62.80 12.17
N ARG A 54 38.56 63.68 12.56
CA ARG A 54 39.63 64.16 11.69
C ARG A 54 40.57 63.04 11.23
N PHE A 55 40.93 62.12 12.13
CA PHE A 55 41.72 60.93 11.80
C PHE A 55 41.00 60.06 10.76
N THR A 56 39.73 59.74 11.01
CA THR A 56 38.88 58.95 10.10
C THR A 56 38.79 59.60 8.71
N GLN A 57 38.46 60.89 8.65
CA GLN A 57 38.34 61.65 7.39
C GLN A 57 39.67 61.68 6.63
N THR A 58 40.79 61.93 7.33
CA THR A 58 42.11 61.95 6.69
C THR A 58 42.45 60.58 6.10
N LEU A 59 42.13 59.48 6.80
CA LEU A 59 42.33 58.13 6.26
C LEU A 59 41.44 57.85 5.06
N GLN A 60 40.16 58.23 5.10
CA GLN A 60 39.20 58.06 4.00
C GLN A 60 39.64 58.80 2.73
N GLU A 61 40.08 60.05 2.87
CA GLU A 61 40.57 60.86 1.75
C GLU A 61 41.87 60.32 1.16
N ALA A 62 42.79 59.85 2.00
CA ALA A 62 44.08 59.32 1.56
C ALA A 62 43.98 57.90 0.96
N ASN A 63 42.95 57.12 1.29
CA ASN A 63 42.86 55.69 0.95
C ASN A 63 41.50 55.33 0.31
N PRO A 64 41.20 55.81 -0.90
CA PRO A 64 39.93 55.51 -1.59
C PRO A 64 39.76 54.02 -1.94
N GLY A 65 40.84 53.22 -1.92
CA GLY A 65 40.82 51.77 -2.14
C GLY A 65 40.48 50.93 -0.90
N VAL A 66 40.17 51.57 0.23
CA VAL A 66 39.83 50.91 1.50
C VAL A 66 38.51 51.48 2.04
N ARG A 67 37.64 50.61 2.54
CA ARG A 67 36.41 51.01 3.21
C ARG A 67 36.70 51.30 4.67
N ILE A 68 36.67 52.58 5.04
CA ILE A 68 36.95 53.02 6.41
C ILE A 68 35.65 53.43 7.08
N SER A 69 35.34 52.76 8.19
CA SER A 69 34.20 53.08 9.05
C SER A 69 34.68 53.51 10.44
N SER A 70 33.97 54.43 11.09
CA SER A 70 34.33 54.93 12.43
C SER A 70 33.37 54.47 13.53
N ALA A 71 33.84 54.54 14.77
CA ALA A 71 33.01 54.33 15.95
C ALA A 71 31.77 55.25 16.03
N ALA A 72 31.81 56.44 15.42
CA ALA A 72 30.67 57.35 15.35
C ALA A 72 29.58 56.86 14.38
N GLU A 73 29.97 56.18 13.29
CA GLU A 73 29.06 55.64 12.27
C GLU A 73 28.43 54.30 12.71
N ILE A 74 29.15 53.53 13.55
CA ILE A 74 28.67 52.25 14.12
C ILE A 74 28.04 52.46 15.53
N GLY A 75 28.07 53.70 16.04
CA GLY A 75 27.71 54.06 17.42
C GLY A 75 26.32 53.61 17.86
N GLU A 76 25.33 53.52 16.95
CA GLU A 76 24.01 53.00 17.33
C GLU A 76 23.95 51.48 17.52
N LEU A 77 24.74 50.72 16.75
CA LEU A 77 24.88 49.27 16.94
C LEU A 77 25.67 48.95 18.23
N LEU A 78 26.65 49.77 18.57
CA LEU A 78 27.46 49.61 19.79
C LEU A 78 26.73 50.08 21.05
N ARG A 79 25.80 51.05 20.94
CA ARG A 79 24.97 51.51 22.06
C ARG A 79 23.98 50.44 22.52
N GLU A 80 23.32 49.73 21.60
CA GLU A 80 22.44 48.59 21.93
C GLU A 80 23.20 47.47 22.68
N GLU A 81 24.46 47.22 22.33
CA GLU A 81 25.27 46.22 23.04
C GLU A 81 25.85 46.74 24.36
N HIS A 82 26.19 48.02 24.46
CA HIS A 82 26.56 48.64 25.73
C HIS A 82 25.40 48.58 26.74
N GLU A 83 24.16 48.69 26.28
CA GLU A 83 22.95 48.51 27.10
C GLU A 83 22.76 47.03 27.53
N ARG A 84 23.13 46.04 26.70
CA ARG A 84 23.17 44.61 27.10
C ARG A 84 24.31 44.28 28.07
N MET A 85 25.46 44.93 27.94
CA MET A 85 26.59 44.81 28.87
C MET A 85 26.26 45.35 30.26
N LEU A 86 25.57 46.50 30.34
CA LEU A 86 25.07 47.07 31.61
C LEU A 86 24.04 46.16 32.30
N ALA A 87 23.41 45.25 31.55
CA ALA A 87 22.53 44.21 32.09
C ALA A 87 23.29 42.98 32.65
N GLY A 88 24.62 42.96 32.64
CA GLY A 88 25.46 42.05 33.43
C GLY A 88 25.74 40.67 32.84
N THR A 89 25.81 40.52 31.52
CA THR A 89 25.97 39.21 30.86
C THR A 89 27.34 38.90 30.25
N ASP A 90 28.32 39.81 30.25
CA ASP A 90 29.66 39.55 29.69
C ASP A 90 30.75 40.40 30.38
N THR A 91 31.89 39.81 30.77
CA THR A 91 32.91 40.49 31.64
C THR A 91 34.29 40.73 31.02
N VAL A 92 34.53 40.45 29.73
CA VAL A 92 35.83 40.79 29.10
C VAL A 92 35.66 41.21 27.63
N THR A 93 35.81 42.51 27.35
CA THR A 93 35.93 43.05 25.98
C THR A 93 37.21 43.88 25.86
N ASN A 94 38.09 43.51 24.93
CA ASN A 94 39.20 44.33 24.43
C ASN A 94 38.78 44.97 23.08
N GLU A 95 39.47 46.01 22.59
CA GLU A 95 39.18 46.67 21.29
C GLU A 95 39.10 45.68 20.11
N ALA A 96 39.81 44.56 20.25
CA ALA A 96 39.83 43.39 19.39
C ALA A 96 38.48 42.65 19.28
N SER A 97 37.78 42.44 20.41
CA SER A 97 36.44 41.83 20.43
C SER A 97 35.36 42.68 19.75
N ILE A 98 35.57 44.00 19.66
CA ILE A 98 34.68 44.92 18.95
C ILE A 98 34.87 44.76 17.44
N GLY A 99 36.12 44.67 16.97
CA GLY A 99 36.45 44.43 15.55
C GLY A 99 35.84 43.14 15.00
N GLN A 100 35.89 42.05 15.77
CA GLN A 100 35.25 40.78 15.42
C GLN A 100 33.71 40.88 15.39
N LYS A 101 33.08 41.63 16.32
CA LYS A 101 31.61 41.78 16.38
C LYS A 101 31.03 42.68 15.28
N ILE A 102 31.84 43.55 14.66
CA ILE A 102 31.43 44.44 13.56
C ILE A 102 31.91 43.94 12.18
N ASN A 103 32.47 42.74 12.11
CA ASN A 103 33.06 42.13 10.91
C ASN A 103 34.15 42.99 10.23
N ALA A 104 34.96 43.68 11.03
CA ALA A 104 36.11 44.44 10.53
C ALA A 104 37.29 43.51 10.27
N GLU A 105 37.93 43.66 9.11
CA GLU A 105 39.14 42.90 8.76
C GLU A 105 40.40 43.50 9.40
N TYR A 106 40.38 44.82 9.58
CA TYR A 106 41.48 45.59 10.14
C TYR A 106 40.96 46.65 11.11
N VAL A 107 41.78 46.99 12.09
CA VAL A 107 41.50 48.01 13.09
C VAL A 107 42.56 49.11 13.01
N ALA A 108 42.12 50.34 12.79
CA ALA A 108 42.95 51.53 12.90
C ALA A 108 42.72 52.18 14.28
N ALA A 109 43.80 52.35 15.03
CA ALA A 109 43.77 52.98 16.36
C ALA A 109 44.66 54.21 16.39
N LEU A 110 44.27 55.16 17.22
CA LEU A 110 45.03 56.37 17.48
C LEU A 110 45.21 56.55 18.99
N SER A 111 46.46 56.77 19.42
CA SER A 111 46.78 57.07 20.81
C SER A 111 47.49 58.41 20.91
N ILE A 112 47.08 59.22 21.89
CA ILE A 112 47.66 60.54 22.16
C ILE A 112 48.18 60.52 23.59
N ARG A 113 49.49 60.69 23.73
CA ARG A 113 50.16 60.73 25.04
C ARG A 113 50.97 62.00 25.18
N GLN A 114 50.88 62.64 26.34
CA GLN A 114 51.75 63.74 26.68
C GLN A 114 53.07 63.21 27.26
N VAL A 115 54.18 63.56 26.63
CA VAL A 115 55.54 63.22 27.06
C VAL A 115 56.29 64.53 27.30
N GLY A 116 56.37 64.94 28.57
CA GLY A 116 56.91 66.25 28.94
C GLY A 116 56.05 67.39 28.43
N SER A 117 56.64 68.30 27.63
CA SER A 117 55.95 69.45 27.02
C SER A 117 55.35 69.17 25.64
N ARG A 118 55.38 67.92 25.17
CA ARG A 118 54.91 67.54 23.84
C ARG A 118 53.83 66.48 23.90
N TYR A 119 52.96 66.48 22.90
CA TYR A 119 52.04 65.41 22.62
C TYR A 119 52.62 64.52 21.54
N VAL A 120 52.64 63.22 21.79
CA VAL A 120 53.00 62.19 20.81
C VAL A 120 51.70 61.53 20.36
N VAL A 121 51.41 61.68 19.08
CA VAL A 121 50.28 61.05 18.40
C VAL A 121 50.80 59.82 17.70
N THR A 122 50.30 58.63 18.04
CA THR A 122 50.66 57.37 17.39
C THR A 122 49.42 56.79 16.72
N SER A 123 49.50 56.52 15.43
CA SER A 123 48.50 55.78 14.68
C SER A 123 49.01 54.37 14.40
N SER A 124 48.12 53.38 14.44
CA SER A 124 48.45 52.01 14.05
C SER A 124 47.31 51.35 13.30
N LEU A 125 47.65 50.60 12.25
CA LEU A 125 46.76 49.65 11.60
C LEU A 125 47.12 48.25 12.09
N SER A 126 46.13 47.51 12.56
CA SER A 126 46.28 46.14 13.04
C SER A 126 45.32 45.21 12.32
N ASP A 127 45.75 43.98 12.10
CA ASP A 127 44.91 42.86 11.69
C ASP A 127 43.93 42.51 12.82
N ALA A 128 42.64 42.50 12.53
CA ALA A 128 41.60 42.30 13.54
C ALA A 128 41.54 40.86 14.07
N ASP A 129 41.98 39.87 13.28
CA ASP A 129 41.91 38.46 13.64
C ASP A 129 43.22 37.97 14.26
N LEU A 130 44.36 38.41 13.70
CA LEU A 130 45.68 37.98 14.16
C LEU A 130 46.26 38.86 15.28
N PHE A 131 45.69 40.05 15.50
CA PHE A 131 46.20 41.05 16.44
C PHE A 131 47.64 41.49 16.15
N ILE A 132 48.04 41.46 14.88
CA ILE A 132 49.36 41.87 14.40
C ILE A 132 49.28 43.30 13.88
N VAL A 133 50.23 44.14 14.29
CA VAL A 133 50.35 45.50 13.75
C VAL A 133 50.88 45.44 12.31
N VAL A 134 50.07 45.88 11.36
CA VAL A 134 50.36 45.95 9.92
C VAL A 134 51.18 47.20 9.59
N GLY A 135 50.86 48.32 10.24
CA GLY A 135 51.53 49.60 10.03
C GLY A 135 51.44 50.50 11.25
N ARG A 136 52.43 51.38 11.42
CA ARG A 136 52.45 52.37 12.50
C ARG A 136 53.09 53.65 12.02
N ALA A 137 52.52 54.77 12.42
CA ALA A 137 53.09 56.09 12.22
C ALA A 137 52.96 56.92 13.49
N SER A 138 53.77 57.98 13.58
CA SER A 138 53.75 58.87 14.73
C SER A 138 54.09 60.29 14.33
N ALA A 139 53.43 61.24 14.97
CA ALA A 139 53.70 62.68 14.83
C ALA A 139 53.71 63.35 16.21
N GLU A 140 54.34 64.52 16.29
CA GLU A 140 54.43 65.30 17.52
C GLU A 140 53.69 66.63 17.40
N ALA A 141 53.08 67.08 18.50
CA ALA A 141 52.58 68.44 18.65
C ALA A 141 53.15 69.09 19.92
N VAL A 142 53.47 70.38 19.87
CA VAL A 142 54.01 71.14 21.00
C VAL A 142 52.93 71.84 21.84
N SER A 143 51.67 71.75 21.42
CA SER A 143 50.49 72.32 22.09
C SER A 143 49.23 71.53 21.73
N GLU A 144 48.16 71.69 22.50
CA GLU A 144 46.85 71.08 22.23
C GLU A 144 46.28 71.55 20.88
N GLU A 145 46.43 72.84 20.55
CA GLU A 145 46.01 73.40 19.25
C GLU A 145 46.72 72.73 18.05
N GLY A 146 47.94 72.24 18.25
CA GLY A 146 48.72 71.54 17.23
C GLY A 146 48.31 70.08 17.01
N LEU A 147 47.50 69.49 17.89
CA LEU A 147 47.12 68.07 17.82
C LEU A 147 46.41 67.72 16.52
N GLY A 148 45.54 68.59 16.01
CA GLY A 148 44.84 68.32 14.75
C GLY A 148 45.80 68.14 13.57
N GLY A 149 46.86 68.95 13.50
CA GLY A 149 47.90 68.82 12.48
C GLY A 149 48.70 67.53 12.65
N ALA A 150 49.10 67.19 13.89
CA ALA A 150 49.80 65.94 14.19
C ALA A 150 48.95 64.70 13.88
N VAL A 151 47.64 64.72 14.11
CA VAL A 151 46.72 63.63 13.76
C VAL A 151 46.63 63.43 12.25
N SER A 152 46.46 64.50 11.48
CA SER A 152 46.46 64.40 10.00
C SER A 152 47.80 63.90 9.47
N GLN A 153 48.91 64.35 10.06
CA GLN A 153 50.25 63.87 9.69
C GLN A 153 50.42 62.38 10.02
N ALA A 154 50.06 61.95 11.23
CA ALA A 154 50.14 60.53 11.61
C ALA A 154 49.21 59.63 10.77
N ALA A 155 48.07 60.13 10.30
CA ALA A 155 47.22 59.41 9.35
C ALA A 155 47.87 59.30 7.96
N ALA A 156 48.42 60.41 7.45
CA ALA A 156 49.10 60.44 6.15
C ALA A 156 50.37 59.57 6.13
N ASP A 157 51.12 59.56 7.22
CA ASP A 157 52.36 58.79 7.37
C ASP A 157 52.14 57.27 7.48
N LEU A 158 50.90 56.81 7.72
CA LEU A 158 50.56 55.39 7.51
C LEU A 158 50.66 55.00 6.03
N GLY A 159 50.60 55.96 5.10
CA GLY A 159 50.75 55.75 3.68
C GLY A 159 49.55 55.05 3.03
N ASP A 160 49.82 54.32 1.95
CA ASP A 160 48.83 53.56 1.19
C ASP A 160 48.42 52.29 1.96
N LEU A 161 47.27 52.35 2.63
CA LEU A 161 46.73 51.25 3.41
C LEU A 161 46.40 50.03 2.53
N SER A 162 45.97 50.22 1.28
CA SER A 162 45.68 49.10 0.37
C SER A 162 46.96 48.31 0.07
N ALA A 163 48.08 49.00 -0.17
CA ALA A 163 49.38 48.36 -0.41
C ALA A 163 49.92 47.65 0.84
N LEU A 164 49.78 48.27 2.02
CA LEU A 164 50.16 47.67 3.29
C LEU A 164 49.37 46.39 3.58
N ILE A 165 48.04 46.46 3.43
CA ILE A 165 47.13 45.32 3.64
C ILE A 165 47.48 44.18 2.67
N ARG A 166 47.62 44.44 1.37
CA ARG A 166 47.99 43.39 0.39
C ARG A 166 49.32 42.73 0.71
N THR A 167 50.32 43.51 1.16
CA THR A 167 51.63 42.98 1.54
C THR A 167 51.52 42.07 2.77
N HIS A 168 50.74 42.51 3.77
CA HIS A 168 50.45 41.73 4.96
C HIS A 168 49.72 40.43 4.64
N GLU A 169 48.65 40.49 3.85
CA GLU A 169 47.87 39.31 3.42
C GLU A 169 48.72 38.27 2.68
N LYS A 170 49.70 38.70 1.88
CA LYS A 170 50.61 37.78 1.19
C LYS A 170 51.55 37.02 2.15
N THR A 171 51.91 37.64 3.27
CA THR A 171 52.80 37.05 4.29
C THR A 171 52.04 36.35 5.41
N HIS A 172 50.77 36.69 5.59
CA HIS A 172 49.84 36.14 6.57
C HIS A 172 48.52 35.75 5.86
N PRO A 173 48.52 34.68 5.06
CA PRO A 173 47.38 34.30 4.22
C PRO A 173 46.16 33.78 5.00
N VAL A 174 46.31 33.51 6.30
CA VAL A 174 45.25 32.93 7.15
C VAL A 174 44.93 33.90 8.30
N PRO A 175 43.66 34.26 8.53
CA PRO A 175 42.51 33.95 7.68
C PRO A 175 42.54 34.75 6.35
N PRO A 176 42.06 34.19 5.24
CA PRO A 176 42.03 34.88 3.95
C PRO A 176 40.96 35.97 3.91
N ARG A 177 41.17 37.02 3.13
CA ARG A 177 40.13 38.03 2.87
C ARG A 177 39.17 37.56 1.79
N GLY A 178 37.88 37.54 2.13
CA GLY A 178 36.80 37.10 1.26
C GLY A 178 37.04 35.70 0.68
N PRO A 179 37.16 34.65 1.50
CA PRO A 179 37.39 33.31 1.01
C PRO A 179 36.32 32.87 0.01
N SER A 180 36.72 32.07 -0.97
CA SER A 180 35.82 31.32 -1.83
C SER A 180 36.12 29.83 -1.69
N LEU A 181 35.06 29.03 -1.71
CA LEU A 181 35.11 27.58 -1.60
C LEU A 181 34.64 26.94 -2.90
N SER A 182 35.40 25.98 -3.41
CA SER A 182 34.97 25.09 -4.49
C SER A 182 35.22 23.64 -4.14
N MET A 183 34.31 22.75 -4.56
CA MET A 183 34.30 21.35 -4.14
C MET A 183 34.42 20.40 -5.33
N ALA A 184 35.20 19.34 -5.14
CA ALA A 184 35.23 18.18 -6.02
C ALA A 184 35.06 16.91 -5.17
N ILE A 185 34.36 15.90 -5.71
CA ILE A 185 34.17 14.62 -5.04
C ILE A 185 34.67 13.48 -5.94
N SER A 186 35.35 12.50 -5.35
CA SER A 186 35.86 11.34 -6.07
C SER A 186 35.90 10.11 -5.17
N PRO A 187 35.23 9.00 -5.55
CA PRO A 187 34.35 8.83 -6.72
C PRO A 187 33.11 9.73 -6.68
N THR A 188 32.46 9.93 -7.84
CA THR A 188 31.30 10.83 -7.99
C THR A 188 30.00 10.31 -7.37
N SER A 189 29.98 9.05 -6.95
CA SER A 189 28.86 8.46 -6.20
C SER A 189 29.36 7.36 -5.28
N VAL A 190 28.63 7.14 -4.19
CA VAL A 190 28.86 6.04 -3.25
C VAL A 190 27.68 5.06 -3.24
N THR A 191 27.92 3.84 -2.80
CA THR A 191 26.92 2.77 -2.64
C THR A 191 27.24 1.95 -1.40
N ALA A 192 26.22 1.35 -0.78
CA ALA A 192 26.45 0.44 0.35
C ALA A 192 27.08 -0.90 -0.07
N GLU A 193 27.14 -1.18 -1.38
CA GLU A 193 27.71 -2.41 -1.94
C GLU A 193 29.24 -2.35 -2.11
N ASP A 194 29.92 -3.49 -1.95
CA ASP A 194 31.28 -3.73 -2.43
C ASP A 194 32.30 -2.65 -2.03
N ILE A 195 32.31 -2.22 -0.75
CA ILE A 195 33.26 -1.25 -0.18
C ILE A 195 33.32 0.11 -0.88
N ARG A 196 32.39 0.40 -1.80
CA ARG A 196 32.25 1.69 -2.50
C ARG A 196 31.41 2.69 -1.68
N ASP A 197 31.47 2.56 -0.36
CA ASP A 197 30.74 3.36 0.64
C ASP A 197 31.45 4.67 0.98
N THR A 198 32.59 4.96 0.35
CA THR A 198 33.41 6.14 0.66
C THR A 198 33.68 7.02 -0.55
N THR A 199 33.74 8.33 -0.32
CA THR A 199 34.22 9.31 -1.30
C THR A 199 35.08 10.38 -0.64
N THR A 200 36.07 10.88 -1.36
CA THR A 200 36.90 11.99 -0.90
C THR A 200 36.30 13.30 -1.37
N ILE A 201 36.01 14.17 -0.41
CA ILE A 201 35.65 15.57 -0.63
C ILE A 201 36.95 16.36 -0.68
N THR A 202 37.21 17.03 -1.80
CA THR A 202 38.33 17.96 -1.99
C THR A 202 37.79 19.37 -2.00
N ALA A 203 38.14 20.13 -0.96
CA ALA A 203 37.79 21.53 -0.79
C ALA A 203 38.95 22.41 -1.22
N THR A 204 38.75 23.33 -2.16
CA THR A 204 39.74 24.32 -2.56
C THR A 204 39.35 25.68 -2.02
N VAL A 205 40.25 26.32 -1.26
CA VAL A 205 40.07 27.66 -0.72
C VAL A 205 40.92 28.66 -1.50
N THR A 206 40.28 29.69 -2.04
CA THR A 206 40.96 30.82 -2.67
C THR A 206 40.62 32.12 -1.97
N THR A 207 41.51 33.11 -2.06
CA THR A 207 41.20 34.49 -1.67
C THR A 207 40.19 35.09 -2.64
N CYS A 208 39.67 36.27 -2.31
CA CYS A 208 38.85 37.09 -3.21
C CYS A 208 39.54 37.41 -4.56
N ALA A 209 40.88 37.35 -4.62
CA ALA A 209 41.68 37.58 -5.83
C ALA A 209 41.93 36.29 -6.64
N GLY A 210 41.44 35.14 -6.16
CA GLY A 210 41.62 33.83 -6.80
C GLY A 210 42.92 33.11 -6.44
N ASP A 211 43.74 33.68 -5.56
CA ASP A 211 44.98 33.03 -5.10
C ASP A 211 44.68 31.87 -4.13
N PRO A 212 45.37 30.72 -4.22
CA PRO A 212 45.20 29.63 -3.27
C PRO A 212 45.65 30.03 -1.85
N VAL A 213 44.94 29.54 -0.84
CA VAL A 213 45.20 29.87 0.57
C VAL A 213 45.80 28.66 1.29
N PRO A 214 47.12 28.60 1.53
CA PRO A 214 47.73 27.52 2.28
C PRO A 214 47.57 27.71 3.80
N GLY A 215 47.46 26.59 4.53
CA GLY A 215 47.41 26.56 6.00
C GLY A 215 46.09 26.98 6.66
N THR A 216 45.02 27.26 5.91
CA THR A 216 43.70 27.53 6.49
C THR A 216 42.94 26.25 6.83
N LYS A 217 42.07 26.30 7.84
CA LYS A 217 41.17 25.19 8.18
C LYS A 217 39.93 25.24 7.30
N VAL A 218 39.55 24.08 6.79
CA VAL A 218 38.23 23.83 6.20
C VAL A 218 37.47 22.92 7.14
N TYR A 219 36.28 23.34 7.54
CA TYR A 219 35.39 22.62 8.44
C TYR A 219 34.33 21.88 7.63
N PHE A 220 34.06 20.63 8.00
CA PHE A 220 33.09 19.74 7.40
C PHE A 220 32.13 19.23 8.46
N GLU A 221 30.84 19.28 8.19
CA GLU A 221 29.83 18.73 9.09
C GLU A 221 30.12 17.24 9.37
N ALA A 222 30.32 16.88 10.64
CA ALA A 222 30.81 15.56 11.01
C ALA A 222 29.82 14.42 10.73
N LYS A 223 28.52 14.68 10.86
CA LYS A 223 27.44 13.71 10.65
C LYS A 223 26.36 14.32 9.77
N THR A 224 25.93 13.57 8.77
CA THR A 224 24.88 13.98 7.85
C THR A 224 23.64 13.10 8.03
N THR A 225 22.66 13.27 7.14
CA THR A 225 21.45 12.45 7.17
C THR A 225 21.69 11.00 6.77
N ARG A 226 22.73 10.71 5.98
CA ARG A 226 22.99 9.33 5.48
C ARG A 226 24.39 8.82 5.78
N GLY A 227 25.29 9.62 6.34
CA GLY A 227 26.66 9.19 6.59
C GLY A 227 27.39 10.08 7.60
N TRP A 228 28.71 10.01 7.54
CA TRP A 228 29.58 10.83 8.35
C TRP A 228 30.84 11.22 7.57
N VAL A 229 31.42 12.35 7.95
CA VAL A 229 32.66 12.85 7.38
C VAL A 229 33.78 12.64 8.40
N ARG A 230 34.99 12.37 7.91
CA ARG A 230 36.21 12.29 8.71
C ARG A 230 37.28 13.18 8.08
N GLY A 231 37.73 14.16 8.84
CA GLY A 231 38.85 15.03 8.51
C GLY A 231 40.14 14.60 9.21
N GLU A 232 41.07 15.55 9.37
CA GLU A 232 42.30 15.41 10.14
C GLU A 232 42.03 15.41 11.66
N GLY A 233 41.01 16.15 12.11
CA GLY A 233 40.61 16.21 13.51
C GLY A 233 39.21 16.79 13.71
N GLU A 234 38.76 16.81 14.96
CA GLU A 234 37.51 17.48 15.37
C GLU A 234 37.82 18.93 15.80
N SER A 235 36.97 19.86 15.41
CA SER A 235 37.14 21.28 15.70
C SER A 235 36.63 21.61 17.10
N GLU A 236 37.49 22.29 17.86
CA GLU A 236 37.17 22.92 19.13
C GLU A 236 36.86 24.42 18.95
N ASP A 237 36.89 24.92 17.72
CA ASP A 237 36.68 26.34 17.43
C ASP A 237 35.20 26.70 17.68
N PRO A 238 34.86 27.75 18.46
CA PRO A 238 33.49 28.01 18.90
C PRO A 238 32.43 28.09 17.79
N GLY A 239 32.80 28.60 16.61
CA GLY A 239 31.91 28.69 15.44
C GLY A 239 31.68 27.37 14.70
N TRP A 240 32.54 26.38 14.93
CA TRP A 240 32.58 25.11 14.20
C TRP A 240 32.67 23.90 15.15
N TYR A 241 32.26 24.09 16.41
CA TYR A 241 32.41 23.07 17.45
C TYR A 241 31.73 21.75 17.05
N GLY A 242 32.48 20.65 17.11
CA GLY A 242 32.00 19.31 16.74
C GLY A 242 32.01 19.00 15.25
N TRP A 243 32.46 19.94 14.41
CA TRP A 243 32.74 19.69 12.99
C TRP A 243 34.08 18.99 12.84
N GLN A 244 34.29 18.29 11.73
CA GLN A 244 35.62 17.82 11.35
C GLN A 244 36.38 18.93 10.65
N TYR A 245 37.70 18.99 10.75
CA TYR A 245 38.51 19.92 9.96
C TYR A 245 39.61 19.20 9.18
N ALA A 246 40.04 19.82 8.09
CA ALA A 246 41.29 19.51 7.39
C ALA A 246 42.00 20.82 7.04
N VAL A 247 43.32 20.79 6.93
CA VAL A 247 44.14 21.98 6.69
C VAL A 247 44.57 22.02 5.23
N THR A 248 44.40 23.18 4.59
CA THR A 248 44.75 23.33 3.17
C THR A 248 46.26 23.23 2.93
N GLY A 249 46.65 22.48 1.89
CA GLY A 249 48.01 22.39 1.40
C GLY A 249 48.49 23.61 0.62
N ALA A 250 49.66 23.51 -0.03
CA ALA A 250 50.28 24.62 -0.78
C ALA A 250 49.45 25.09 -1.98
N ASP A 251 48.58 24.25 -2.52
CA ASP A 251 47.66 24.52 -3.61
C ASP A 251 46.29 25.02 -3.14
N GLY A 252 46.12 25.24 -1.83
CA GLY A 252 44.87 25.69 -1.23
C GLY A 252 43.82 24.57 -1.07
N THR A 253 44.21 23.29 -1.22
CA THR A 253 43.27 22.16 -1.14
C THR A 253 43.32 21.45 0.22
N ALA A 254 42.14 21.09 0.73
CA ALA A 254 41.96 20.27 1.92
C ALA A 254 41.08 19.05 1.58
N HIS A 255 41.34 17.90 2.22
CA HIS A 255 40.64 16.65 1.94
C HIS A 255 39.93 16.10 3.17
N ALA A 256 38.69 15.66 2.98
CA ALA A 256 37.93 14.90 3.97
C ALA A 256 37.32 13.65 3.33
N THR A 257 37.15 12.60 4.12
CA THR A 257 36.50 11.36 3.64
C THR A 257 35.07 11.31 4.12
N TYR A 258 34.11 11.29 3.21
CA TYR A 258 32.73 10.92 3.49
C TYR A 258 32.58 9.41 3.47
N ARG A 259 31.81 8.87 4.41
CA ARG A 259 31.41 7.47 4.44
C ARG A 259 29.89 7.34 4.61
N LEU A 260 29.27 6.60 3.71
CA LEU A 260 27.86 6.26 3.73
C LEU A 260 27.59 5.25 4.87
N ASP A 261 26.54 5.49 5.63
CA ASP A 261 25.97 4.47 6.52
C ASP A 261 25.24 3.43 5.67
N ALA A 262 25.70 2.17 5.72
CA ALA A 262 25.17 1.08 4.92
C ALA A 262 23.65 0.89 5.11
N ALA A 263 23.16 1.01 6.35
CA ALA A 263 21.73 0.89 6.66
C ALA A 263 20.90 2.01 6.01
N ARG A 264 21.54 3.14 5.70
CA ARG A 264 20.94 4.28 5.01
C ARG A 264 21.28 4.30 3.53
N GLY A 265 21.87 3.24 2.97
CA GLY A 265 22.20 3.09 1.55
C GLY A 265 21.14 2.39 0.70
N THR A 266 19.97 2.07 1.27
CA THR A 266 18.88 1.29 0.65
C THR A 266 18.04 2.07 -0.37
N GLY A 267 18.38 3.33 -0.66
CA GLY A 267 17.64 4.18 -1.60
C GLY A 267 18.55 5.06 -2.45
N ALA A 268 18.24 5.22 -3.73
CA ALA A 268 18.95 6.18 -4.57
C ALA A 268 18.70 7.61 -4.08
N GLY A 269 19.66 8.52 -4.28
CA GLY A 269 19.46 9.93 -3.99
C GLY A 269 20.74 10.69 -3.74
N LYS A 270 20.69 11.63 -2.80
CA LYS A 270 21.84 12.45 -2.40
C LYS A 270 21.86 12.66 -0.89
N ASP A 271 23.03 12.96 -0.36
CA ASP A 271 23.24 13.41 1.01
C ASP A 271 24.06 14.69 0.99
N THR A 272 23.70 15.68 1.80
CA THR A 272 24.33 17.00 1.75
C THR A 272 25.31 17.16 2.91
N VAL A 273 26.54 17.57 2.61
CA VAL A 273 27.55 17.95 3.60
C VAL A 273 27.71 19.46 3.57
N ASN A 274 27.50 20.12 4.72
CA ASN A 274 27.84 21.53 4.87
C ASN A 274 29.35 21.67 5.13
N ILE A 275 29.97 22.67 4.50
CA ILE A 275 31.40 22.93 4.54
C ILE A 275 31.61 24.42 4.80
N GLY A 276 32.60 24.79 5.60
CA GLY A 276 32.93 26.17 5.92
C GLY A 276 34.42 26.44 6.03
N THR A 277 34.83 27.69 5.94
CA THR A 277 36.19 28.14 6.26
C THR A 277 36.13 29.57 6.79
N ASP A 278 37.02 29.87 7.73
CA ASP A 278 37.07 31.18 8.38
C ASP A 278 37.59 32.24 7.40
N GLY A 279 36.92 33.39 7.39
CA GLY A 279 37.34 34.55 6.62
C GLY A 279 37.78 35.70 7.51
N ARG A 280 38.70 36.52 7.01
CA ARG A 280 39.16 37.72 7.71
C ARG A 280 37.98 38.61 8.09
N GLY A 281 37.94 39.07 9.35
CA GLY A 281 36.85 39.86 9.91
C GLY A 281 35.54 39.09 10.03
N GLY A 282 35.58 37.77 10.32
CA GLY A 282 34.39 36.93 10.46
C GLY A 282 33.57 36.76 9.18
N LYS A 283 34.18 37.01 8.02
CA LYS A 283 33.54 36.88 6.69
C LYS A 283 33.69 35.47 6.16
N ASP A 284 33.15 34.52 6.91
CA ASP A 284 33.29 33.10 6.63
C ASP A 284 32.63 32.72 5.31
N ALA A 285 33.23 31.77 4.60
CA ALA A 285 32.63 31.17 3.43
C ALA A 285 32.00 29.83 3.81
N THR A 286 30.78 29.60 3.33
CA THR A 286 30.11 28.31 3.46
C THR A 286 29.76 27.76 2.09
N TYR A 287 29.76 26.43 1.99
CA TYR A 287 29.42 25.70 0.79
C TYR A 287 28.63 24.44 1.14
N ARG A 288 27.79 23.98 0.22
CA ARG A 288 27.06 22.71 0.34
C ARG A 288 27.45 21.81 -0.80
N VAL A 289 27.97 20.62 -0.47
CA VAL A 289 28.25 19.58 -1.45
C VAL A 289 27.21 18.47 -1.32
N ASP A 290 26.60 18.11 -2.45
CA ASP A 290 25.71 16.97 -2.54
C ASP A 290 26.53 15.74 -2.93
N ILE A 291 26.51 14.71 -2.09
CA ILE A 291 27.11 13.41 -2.34
C ILE A 291 26.05 12.50 -2.99
N PRO A 292 26.21 12.12 -4.27
CA PRO A 292 25.26 11.22 -4.93
C PRO A 292 25.39 9.80 -4.37
N ILE A 293 24.25 9.16 -4.11
CA ILE A 293 24.17 7.81 -3.55
C ILE A 293 23.43 6.91 -4.54
N THR A 294 24.12 5.87 -4.99
CA THR A 294 23.52 4.73 -5.69
C THR A 294 22.92 3.80 -4.63
N GLY A 295 21.61 3.60 -4.70
CA GLY A 295 20.89 2.79 -3.73
C GLY A 295 20.91 1.31 -4.08
N VAL A 296 21.00 0.43 -3.07
CA VAL A 296 20.79 -1.01 -3.25
C VAL A 296 19.32 -1.32 -2.96
N ILE A 297 18.60 -1.82 -3.95
CA ILE A 297 17.15 -2.07 -3.89
C ILE A 297 16.87 -3.57 -3.96
N LEU A 298 15.98 -4.03 -3.08
CA LEU A 298 15.45 -5.39 -3.07
C LEU A 298 13.93 -5.33 -3.22
N GLU A 299 13.43 -5.82 -4.35
CA GLU A 299 12.00 -5.92 -4.65
C GLU A 299 11.58 -7.40 -4.64
N ALA A 300 10.37 -7.70 -4.17
CA ALA A 300 9.83 -9.06 -4.25
C ALA A 300 8.34 -9.02 -4.58
N LEU A 301 7.95 -9.69 -5.66
CA LEU A 301 6.61 -9.61 -6.22
C LEU A 301 6.04 -11.02 -6.43
N PRO A 302 4.93 -11.38 -5.75
CA PRO A 302 4.22 -12.60 -6.05
C PRO A 302 3.41 -12.45 -7.35
N ALA A 303 3.40 -13.49 -8.19
CA ALA A 303 2.54 -13.54 -9.38
C ALA A 303 1.05 -13.52 -9.04
N LYS A 304 0.68 -14.08 -7.87
CA LYS A 304 -0.67 -14.01 -7.28
C LYS A 304 -0.55 -13.66 -5.80
N THR A 305 -1.20 -12.58 -5.38
CA THR A 305 -1.29 -12.16 -3.97
C THR A 305 -2.33 -12.93 -3.17
N GLU A 306 -3.25 -13.65 -3.85
CA GLU A 306 -4.26 -14.50 -3.22
C GLU A 306 -4.26 -15.88 -3.89
N ILE A 307 -4.16 -16.94 -3.06
CA ILE A 307 -4.18 -18.33 -3.48
C ILE A 307 -5.04 -19.16 -2.52
N PRO A 308 -5.57 -20.31 -2.94
CA PRO A 308 -6.26 -21.20 -2.03
C PRO A 308 -5.30 -21.98 -1.13
N PRO A 309 -5.81 -22.63 -0.06
CA PRO A 309 -5.05 -23.65 0.66
C PRO A 309 -4.46 -24.67 -0.30
N GLU A 310 -3.22 -25.09 -0.03
CA GLU A 310 -2.40 -25.96 -0.90
C GLU A 310 -2.11 -25.40 -2.31
N GLY A 311 -2.59 -24.19 -2.62
CA GLY A 311 -2.31 -23.48 -3.85
C GLY A 311 -0.85 -23.05 -3.96
N GLN A 312 -0.46 -22.63 -5.16
CA GLN A 312 0.91 -22.20 -5.45
C GLN A 312 0.95 -20.87 -6.20
N THR A 313 1.99 -20.08 -5.93
CA THR A 313 2.35 -18.88 -6.70
C THR A 313 3.86 -18.79 -6.83
N ASP A 314 4.32 -18.21 -7.92
CA ASP A 314 5.71 -17.82 -8.07
C ASP A 314 5.93 -16.45 -7.42
N VAL A 315 7.13 -16.23 -6.90
CA VAL A 315 7.59 -14.96 -6.31
C VAL A 315 8.91 -14.61 -6.97
N ILE A 316 8.95 -13.48 -7.67
CA ILE A 316 10.16 -12.96 -8.30
C ILE A 316 10.78 -11.97 -7.34
N ILE A 317 12.04 -12.21 -6.98
CA ILE A 317 12.84 -11.30 -6.16
C ILE A 317 13.87 -10.67 -7.08
N SER A 318 13.96 -9.34 -7.09
CA SER A 318 14.90 -8.58 -7.91
C SER A 318 15.81 -7.76 -6.99
N LEU A 319 17.12 -7.96 -7.11
CA LEU A 319 18.16 -7.20 -6.43
C LEU A 319 18.96 -6.39 -7.46
N PHE A 320 19.00 -5.07 -7.29
CA PHE A 320 19.69 -4.19 -8.21
C PHE A 320 20.18 -2.92 -7.54
N GLU A 321 21.19 -2.30 -8.14
CA GLU A 321 21.55 -0.92 -7.86
C GLU A 321 20.69 0.04 -8.66
N LEU A 322 20.29 1.13 -8.02
CA LEU A 322 19.60 2.25 -8.63
C LEU A 322 20.48 3.49 -8.48
N SER A 323 21.03 3.98 -9.60
CA SER A 323 21.84 5.20 -9.59
C SER A 323 20.97 6.46 -9.48
N PRO A 324 21.57 7.62 -9.15
CA PRO A 324 20.84 8.88 -9.01
C PRO A 324 20.07 9.35 -10.27
N ASP A 325 20.45 8.87 -11.45
CA ASP A 325 19.77 9.10 -12.73
C ASP A 325 18.65 8.09 -13.03
N ASN A 326 18.32 7.23 -12.05
CA ASN A 326 17.36 6.12 -12.13
C ASN A 326 17.75 4.98 -13.09
N THR A 327 19.03 4.87 -13.45
CA THR A 327 19.51 3.70 -14.19
C THR A 327 19.58 2.48 -13.26
N ARG A 328 18.97 1.36 -13.68
CA ARG A 328 19.00 0.09 -12.93
C ARG A 328 20.19 -0.76 -13.38
N ARG A 329 21.01 -1.22 -12.44
CA ARG A 329 22.09 -2.20 -12.68
C ARG A 329 21.83 -3.46 -11.86
N PRO A 330 21.61 -4.64 -12.48
CA PRO A 330 21.35 -5.85 -11.74
C PRO A 330 22.54 -6.29 -10.88
N LEU A 331 22.26 -6.84 -9.70
CA LEU A 331 23.28 -7.39 -8.80
C LEU A 331 23.24 -8.93 -8.87
N ALA A 332 24.05 -9.48 -9.78
CA ALA A 332 24.17 -10.92 -10.02
C ALA A 332 25.08 -11.63 -8.99
N ASP A 333 24.88 -12.94 -8.84
CA ASP A 333 25.66 -13.81 -7.96
C ASP A 333 25.70 -13.35 -6.48
N ARG A 334 24.62 -12.74 -6.00
CA ARG A 334 24.43 -12.32 -4.61
C ARG A 334 23.51 -13.28 -3.87
N SER A 335 23.83 -13.61 -2.62
CA SER A 335 23.01 -14.49 -1.79
C SER A 335 21.88 -13.72 -1.12
N ILE A 336 20.65 -14.24 -1.21
CA ILE A 336 19.45 -13.66 -0.62
C ILE A 336 18.96 -14.56 0.50
N TYR A 337 18.83 -14.01 1.70
CA TYR A 337 18.37 -14.75 2.87
C TYR A 337 16.84 -14.71 2.98
N LEU A 338 16.21 -15.88 3.11
CA LEU A 338 14.76 -16.03 3.25
C LEU A 338 14.39 -16.33 4.70
N GLU A 339 13.70 -15.42 5.37
CA GLU A 339 13.19 -15.62 6.71
C GLU A 339 11.78 -16.24 6.68
N LYS A 340 11.68 -17.48 7.17
CA LYS A 340 10.47 -18.31 7.08
C LYS A 340 9.67 -18.42 8.40
N TYR A 341 10.09 -17.74 9.46
CA TYR A 341 9.53 -17.92 10.81
C TYR A 341 8.06 -17.47 10.97
N ARG A 342 7.56 -16.63 10.07
CA ARG A 342 6.15 -16.19 10.05
C ARG A 342 5.28 -16.98 9.09
N LEU A 343 5.82 -18.01 8.46
CA LEU A 343 5.05 -18.91 7.62
C LEU A 343 4.37 -19.96 8.49
N SER A 344 3.10 -20.22 8.23
CA SER A 344 2.35 -21.26 8.93
C SER A 344 2.89 -22.66 8.66
N ASP A 345 2.57 -23.60 9.55
CA ASP A 345 2.90 -25.02 9.36
C ASP A 345 2.37 -25.55 8.02
N GLY A 346 3.22 -26.25 7.27
CA GLY A 346 2.90 -26.85 5.98
C GLY A 346 3.16 -25.96 4.77
N VAL A 347 3.44 -24.66 4.95
CA VAL A 347 3.90 -23.78 3.88
C VAL A 347 5.27 -24.23 3.39
N ARG A 348 5.47 -24.26 2.07
CA ARG A 348 6.75 -24.61 1.44
C ARG A 348 7.20 -23.52 0.48
N VAL A 349 8.47 -23.16 0.58
CA VAL A 349 9.13 -22.22 -0.34
C VAL A 349 10.31 -22.93 -0.99
N ILE A 350 10.24 -23.10 -2.31
CA ILE A 350 11.22 -23.81 -3.11
C ILE A 350 11.96 -22.79 -3.98
N VAL A 351 13.28 -22.82 -3.97
CA VAL A 351 14.10 -21.97 -4.84
C VAL A 351 14.17 -22.58 -6.23
N ALA A 352 13.79 -21.83 -7.26
CA ALA A 352 13.96 -22.20 -8.65
C ALA A 352 15.24 -21.52 -9.18
N GLY A 353 16.39 -22.17 -8.98
CA GLY A 353 17.67 -21.62 -9.44
C GLY A 353 18.87 -22.09 -8.62
N LYS A 354 19.97 -21.34 -8.76
CA LYS A 354 21.22 -21.56 -8.03
C LYS A 354 21.02 -21.21 -6.55
N THR A 355 21.60 -22.01 -5.66
CA THR A 355 21.69 -21.71 -4.23
C THR A 355 23.14 -21.66 -3.78
N ASP A 356 23.41 -20.94 -2.69
CA ASP A 356 24.72 -20.95 -2.03
C ASP A 356 24.92 -22.25 -1.22
N THR A 357 26.06 -22.36 -0.53
CA THR A 357 26.41 -23.53 0.29
C THR A 357 25.51 -23.72 1.52
N LYS A 358 24.72 -22.71 1.88
CA LYS A 358 23.77 -22.72 3.01
C LYS A 358 22.33 -22.96 2.53
N GLY A 359 22.11 -23.10 1.22
CA GLY A 359 20.79 -23.29 0.63
C GLY A 359 19.99 -22.00 0.40
N ASN A 360 20.62 -20.83 0.55
CA ASN A 360 20.00 -19.56 0.22
C ASN A 360 19.96 -19.37 -1.30
N PRO A 361 18.89 -18.79 -1.86
CA PRO A 361 18.86 -18.43 -3.27
C PRO A 361 19.97 -17.44 -3.65
N VAL A 362 20.51 -17.59 -4.87
CA VAL A 362 21.52 -16.70 -5.45
C VAL A 362 20.94 -16.04 -6.68
N THR A 363 21.09 -14.71 -6.80
CA THR A 363 20.61 -13.93 -7.93
C THR A 363 21.29 -14.34 -9.23
N ASP A 364 20.51 -14.39 -10.32
CA ASP A 364 20.99 -14.70 -11.66
C ASP A 364 21.65 -13.48 -12.36
N ALA A 365 21.95 -13.60 -13.65
CA ALA A 365 22.57 -12.53 -14.44
C ALA A 365 21.72 -11.24 -14.54
N ASN A 366 20.40 -11.34 -14.31
CA ASN A 366 19.48 -10.22 -14.27
C ASN A 366 19.27 -9.69 -12.86
N GLY A 367 19.99 -10.21 -11.86
CA GLY A 367 19.80 -9.85 -10.46
C GLY A 367 18.54 -10.45 -9.86
N GLU A 368 17.99 -11.52 -10.46
CA GLU A 368 16.70 -12.07 -10.08
C GLU A 368 16.80 -13.45 -9.43
N VAL A 369 15.84 -13.76 -8.57
CA VAL A 369 15.60 -15.08 -7.98
C VAL A 369 14.14 -15.41 -8.18
N LEU A 370 13.86 -16.62 -8.68
CA LEU A 370 12.51 -17.16 -8.73
C LEU A 370 12.30 -18.10 -7.55
N LEU A 371 11.27 -17.84 -6.75
CA LEU A 371 10.80 -18.75 -5.71
C LEU A 371 9.43 -19.29 -6.07
N LYS A 372 9.19 -20.56 -5.76
CA LYS A 372 7.88 -21.18 -5.80
C LYS A 372 7.34 -21.30 -4.38
N PHE A 373 6.26 -20.56 -4.11
CA PHE A 373 5.53 -20.59 -2.85
C PHE A 373 4.35 -21.57 -2.94
N ILE A 374 4.18 -22.41 -1.92
CA ILE A 374 3.08 -23.38 -1.80
C ILE A 374 2.45 -23.17 -0.42
N ALA A 375 1.16 -22.81 -0.40
CA ALA A 375 0.41 -22.57 0.82
C ALA A 375 0.21 -23.86 1.65
N GLY A 376 0.02 -23.69 2.96
CA GLY A 376 -0.43 -24.76 3.85
C GLY A 376 -1.92 -25.06 3.69
N THR A 377 -2.48 -25.84 4.62
CA THR A 377 -3.89 -26.28 4.59
C THR A 377 -4.86 -25.30 5.27
N LYS A 378 -4.35 -24.30 5.98
CA LYS A 378 -5.16 -23.32 6.73
C LYS A 378 -5.23 -22.00 5.96
N GLU A 379 -6.37 -21.32 6.11
CA GLU A 379 -6.51 -19.93 5.66
C GLU A 379 -5.73 -18.99 6.57
N GLY A 380 -5.29 -17.86 6.01
CA GLY A 380 -4.53 -16.85 6.73
C GLY A 380 -3.73 -15.95 5.80
N THR A 381 -2.92 -15.08 6.39
CA THR A 381 -1.96 -14.26 5.66
C THR A 381 -0.56 -14.80 5.94
N GLU A 382 0.13 -15.20 4.88
CA GLU A 382 1.50 -15.70 4.94
C GLU A 382 2.47 -14.56 4.63
N GLN A 383 3.41 -14.30 5.54
CA GLN A 383 4.40 -13.26 5.39
C GLN A 383 5.81 -13.85 5.34
N MET A 384 6.55 -13.55 4.28
CA MET A 384 7.94 -13.93 4.13
C MET A 384 8.82 -12.68 4.08
N ARG A 385 9.79 -12.61 4.98
CA ARG A 385 10.82 -11.55 4.94
C ARG A 385 11.99 -12.02 4.09
N ILE A 386 12.48 -11.15 3.24
CA ILE A 386 13.59 -11.42 2.32
C ILE A 386 14.65 -10.37 2.60
N LEU A 387 15.91 -10.81 2.75
CA LEU A 387 17.01 -9.98 3.21
C LEU A 387 18.23 -10.13 2.29
N PHE A 388 18.91 -9.02 2.01
CA PHE A 388 20.25 -8.99 1.44
C PHE A 388 21.22 -8.47 2.51
N GLN A 389 22.12 -9.36 2.99
CA GLN A 389 22.94 -9.14 4.18
C GLN A 389 24.38 -8.71 3.89
N ASP A 390 24.80 -8.68 2.62
CA ASP A 390 26.17 -8.30 2.26
C ASP A 390 26.39 -6.77 2.28
N VAL A 391 25.43 -6.01 2.82
CA VAL A 391 25.55 -4.58 3.12
C VAL A 391 25.80 -4.37 4.62
N GLY A 392 26.75 -3.51 4.97
CA GLY A 392 26.99 -3.08 6.35
C GLY A 392 27.50 -4.17 7.30
N VAL A 393 27.03 -4.14 8.56
CA VAL A 393 27.48 -5.03 9.64
C VAL A 393 26.52 -6.23 9.82
N GLY A 394 25.90 -6.69 8.74
CA GLY A 394 25.06 -7.89 8.71
C GLY A 394 23.57 -7.61 8.93
N TYR A 395 22.89 -8.43 9.74
CA TYR A 395 21.42 -8.50 9.81
C TYR A 395 20.72 -7.15 10.14
N SER A 396 21.35 -6.26 10.93
CA SER A 396 20.75 -4.97 11.31
C SER A 396 20.69 -3.97 10.16
N ASP A 397 21.61 -4.08 9.20
CA ASP A 397 21.80 -3.11 8.11
C ASP A 397 21.35 -3.69 6.77
N ALA A 398 20.84 -4.92 6.79
CA ALA A 398 20.40 -5.66 5.63
C ALA A 398 19.28 -4.91 4.89
N VAL A 399 19.36 -4.92 3.55
CA VAL A 399 18.25 -4.46 2.72
C VAL A 399 17.16 -5.51 2.80
N ASP A 400 15.94 -5.14 3.20
CA ASP A 400 14.84 -6.08 3.34
C ASP A 400 13.61 -5.71 2.53
N THR A 401 12.82 -6.73 2.24
CA THR A 401 11.50 -6.60 1.65
C THR A 401 10.59 -7.70 2.17
N TRP A 402 9.28 -7.50 2.00
CA TRP A 402 8.26 -8.40 2.49
C TRP A 402 7.36 -8.86 1.36
N VAL A 403 7.06 -10.15 1.36
CA VAL A 403 6.05 -10.74 0.48
C VAL A 403 4.89 -11.19 1.35
N GLU A 404 3.70 -10.71 1.00
CA GLU A 404 2.44 -11.08 1.64
C GLU A 404 1.58 -11.86 0.64
N ILE A 405 1.12 -13.04 1.05
CA ILE A 405 0.25 -13.92 0.26
C ILE A 405 -0.96 -14.29 1.12
N HIS A 406 -2.15 -13.98 0.65
CA HIS A 406 -3.40 -14.33 1.30
C HIS A 406 -3.83 -15.74 0.88
N VAL A 407 -3.98 -16.62 1.87
CA VAL A 407 -4.50 -17.96 1.70
C VAL A 407 -5.98 -17.94 2.06
N LYS A 408 -6.85 -17.95 1.06
CA LYS A 408 -8.32 -17.94 1.24
C LYS A 408 -8.95 -19.04 0.41
N LYS A 409 -9.87 -19.79 0.99
CA LYS A 409 -10.68 -20.73 0.24
C LYS A 409 -11.60 -19.96 -0.70
N ASP A 410 -11.72 -20.47 -1.93
CA ASP A 410 -12.69 -19.99 -2.90
C ASP A 410 -13.95 -20.87 -2.75
N GLU A 411 -14.87 -20.48 -1.86
CA GLU A 411 -16.09 -21.25 -1.55
C GLU A 411 -17.33 -20.61 -2.20
N TYR A 412 -18.26 -21.47 -2.60
CA TYR A 412 -19.59 -21.11 -3.11
C TYR A 412 -20.67 -21.70 -2.20
N ALA A 413 -21.71 -20.93 -1.95
CA ALA A 413 -22.91 -21.36 -1.25
C ALA A 413 -24.12 -21.29 -2.21
N GLY A 414 -24.72 -22.43 -2.51
CA GLY A 414 -25.95 -22.58 -3.28
C GLY A 414 -27.17 -22.83 -2.39
N THR A 415 -28.33 -22.32 -2.78
CA THR A 415 -29.62 -22.64 -2.19
C THR A 415 -30.65 -22.91 -3.27
N ILE A 416 -31.45 -23.95 -3.06
CA ILE A 416 -32.58 -24.34 -3.91
C ILE A 416 -33.86 -24.41 -3.08
N ASN A 417 -34.93 -23.85 -3.63
CA ASN A 417 -36.28 -23.96 -3.09
C ASN A 417 -37.22 -24.31 -4.24
N TRP A 418 -37.85 -25.48 -4.18
CA TRP A 418 -38.77 -25.99 -5.19
C TRP A 418 -40.09 -26.32 -4.52
N LYS A 419 -41.19 -25.76 -5.03
CA LYS A 419 -42.56 -26.13 -4.68
C LYS A 419 -43.32 -26.55 -5.92
N GLU A 420 -44.10 -27.60 -5.83
CA GLU A 420 -44.92 -28.11 -6.93
C GLU A 420 -46.26 -28.61 -6.40
N SER A 421 -47.31 -28.46 -7.17
CA SER A 421 -48.60 -29.09 -6.90
C SER A 421 -49.33 -29.39 -8.20
N GLY A 422 -50.20 -30.39 -8.19
CA GLY A 422 -51.03 -30.68 -9.35
C GLY A 422 -52.31 -31.39 -8.98
N LYS A 423 -53.25 -31.33 -9.93
CA LYS A 423 -54.58 -31.89 -9.82
C LYS A 423 -54.92 -32.64 -11.09
N MET A 424 -55.64 -33.74 -10.98
CA MET A 424 -56.20 -34.50 -12.08
C MET A 424 -57.61 -34.96 -11.72
N ALA A 425 -58.56 -34.72 -12.60
CA ALA A 425 -59.87 -35.36 -12.60
C ALA A 425 -59.99 -36.16 -13.90
N TYR A 426 -60.33 -37.44 -13.81
CA TYR A 426 -60.51 -38.33 -14.94
C TYR A 426 -61.85 -39.03 -14.78
N GLU A 427 -62.64 -39.09 -15.82
CA GLU A 427 -63.90 -39.81 -15.89
C GLU A 427 -63.94 -40.56 -17.21
N PHE A 428 -64.25 -41.85 -17.18
CA PHE A 428 -64.39 -42.69 -18.36
C PHE A 428 -65.65 -43.51 -18.22
N SER A 429 -66.43 -43.58 -19.29
CA SER A 429 -67.60 -44.44 -19.33
C SER A 429 -67.70 -45.18 -20.65
N PHE A 430 -68.03 -46.46 -20.60
CA PHE A 430 -68.29 -47.28 -21.78
C PHE A 430 -69.25 -48.41 -21.43
N GLN A 431 -70.43 -48.42 -22.07
CA GLN A 431 -71.51 -49.36 -21.76
C GLN A 431 -71.91 -49.28 -20.27
N SER A 432 -71.58 -50.30 -19.49
CA SER A 432 -71.82 -50.38 -18.05
C SER A 432 -70.57 -50.11 -17.23
N MET A 433 -69.41 -49.93 -17.87
CA MET A 433 -68.16 -49.59 -17.20
C MET A 433 -68.12 -48.08 -16.95
N HIS A 434 -67.76 -47.69 -15.75
CA HIS A 434 -67.54 -46.31 -15.38
C HIS A 434 -66.39 -46.21 -14.38
N ASP A 435 -65.37 -45.45 -14.73
CA ASP A 435 -64.20 -45.18 -13.91
C ASP A 435 -64.07 -43.67 -13.69
N SER A 436 -63.91 -43.24 -12.44
CA SER A 436 -63.53 -41.87 -12.12
C SER A 436 -62.34 -41.83 -11.17
N ILE A 437 -61.46 -40.85 -11.37
CA ILE A 437 -60.27 -40.61 -10.55
C ILE A 437 -60.21 -39.12 -10.23
N ALA A 438 -60.11 -38.76 -8.96
CA ALA A 438 -59.69 -37.44 -8.52
C ALA A 438 -58.34 -37.57 -7.79
N TYR A 439 -57.36 -36.78 -8.21
CA TYR A 439 -56.00 -36.83 -7.68
C TYR A 439 -55.49 -35.42 -7.43
N ASP A 440 -55.02 -35.18 -6.21
CA ASP A 440 -54.38 -33.93 -5.80
C ASP A 440 -53.01 -34.26 -5.20
N TYR A 441 -51.94 -33.55 -5.58
CA TYR A 441 -50.62 -33.71 -4.95
C TYR A 441 -49.93 -32.38 -4.66
N SER A 442 -49.02 -32.41 -3.69
CA SER A 442 -48.11 -31.32 -3.36
C SER A 442 -46.71 -31.84 -3.04
N PHE A 443 -45.70 -31.09 -3.46
CA PHE A 443 -44.29 -31.38 -3.27
C PHE A 443 -43.54 -30.11 -2.86
N GLY A 444 -42.59 -30.25 -1.95
CA GLY A 444 -41.69 -29.19 -1.52
C GLY A 444 -40.28 -29.74 -1.32
N PHE A 445 -39.26 -29.04 -1.80
CA PHE A 445 -37.86 -29.36 -1.62
C PHE A 445 -37.06 -28.10 -1.30
N THR A 446 -36.19 -28.19 -0.31
CA THR A 446 -35.26 -27.11 0.06
C THR A 446 -33.88 -27.70 0.28
N GLY A 447 -32.86 -27.10 -0.33
CA GLY A 447 -31.48 -27.56 -0.22
C GLY A 447 -30.51 -26.39 -0.06
N HIS A 448 -29.45 -26.63 0.71
CA HIS A 448 -28.31 -25.74 0.87
C HIS A 448 -27.03 -26.52 0.60
N THR A 449 -26.18 -26.00 -0.27
CA THR A 449 -24.95 -26.66 -0.71
C THR A 449 -23.78 -25.71 -0.57
N THR A 450 -22.68 -26.16 0.02
CA THR A 450 -21.40 -25.46 0.02
C THR A 450 -20.39 -26.23 -0.81
N LYS A 451 -19.64 -25.54 -1.68
CA LYS A 451 -18.67 -26.13 -2.59
C LYS A 451 -17.38 -25.34 -2.57
N GLU A 452 -16.27 -26.01 -2.30
CA GLU A 452 -14.95 -25.41 -2.41
C GLU A 452 -14.42 -25.58 -3.84
N LYS A 453 -14.01 -24.48 -4.49
CA LYS A 453 -13.63 -24.45 -5.91
C LYS A 453 -12.48 -25.41 -6.24
N ASN A 454 -11.46 -25.46 -5.40
CA ASN A 454 -10.17 -26.06 -5.76
C ASN A 454 -10.11 -27.54 -5.43
N THR A 455 -10.64 -27.94 -4.26
CA THR A 455 -10.75 -29.37 -3.91
C THR A 455 -11.96 -30.04 -4.55
N GLY A 456 -12.98 -29.27 -4.97
CA GLY A 456 -14.26 -29.79 -5.42
C GLY A 456 -15.10 -30.41 -4.30
N LYS A 457 -14.67 -30.28 -3.04
CA LYS A 457 -15.40 -30.84 -1.90
C LYS A 457 -16.72 -30.12 -1.71
N GLU A 458 -17.78 -30.90 -1.51
CA GLU A 458 -19.15 -30.42 -1.38
C GLU A 458 -19.78 -30.92 -0.08
N LEU A 459 -20.60 -30.08 0.54
CA LEU A 459 -21.47 -30.44 1.64
C LEU A 459 -22.88 -29.90 1.35
N THR A 460 -23.84 -30.81 1.28
CA THR A 460 -25.26 -30.48 1.10
C THR A 460 -26.09 -30.87 2.31
N ASP A 461 -26.98 -29.96 2.72
CA ASP A 461 -28.10 -30.22 3.62
C ASP A 461 -29.42 -29.96 2.87
N ALA A 462 -30.31 -30.95 2.81
CA ALA A 462 -31.58 -30.83 2.07
C ALA A 462 -32.74 -31.51 2.79
N SER A 463 -33.96 -31.06 2.51
CA SER A 463 -35.21 -31.62 3.02
C SER A 463 -36.30 -31.56 1.98
N TYR A 464 -37.23 -32.52 2.02
CA TYR A 464 -38.41 -32.50 1.16
C TYR A 464 -39.67 -33.01 1.86
N THR A 465 -40.80 -32.65 1.30
CA THR A 465 -42.15 -33.06 1.71
C THR A 465 -42.96 -33.39 0.47
N PHE A 466 -43.70 -34.48 0.51
CA PHE A 466 -44.65 -34.89 -0.53
C PHE A 466 -45.96 -35.30 0.14
N SER A 467 -47.08 -34.88 -0.43
CA SER A 467 -48.40 -35.35 -0.02
C SER A 467 -49.28 -35.55 -1.24
N ASP A 468 -50.11 -36.57 -1.23
CA ASP A 468 -51.16 -36.72 -2.24
C ASP A 468 -52.47 -37.23 -1.63
N SER A 469 -53.54 -37.01 -2.38
CA SER A 469 -54.87 -37.54 -2.14
C SER A 469 -55.38 -38.11 -3.45
N TYR A 470 -55.93 -39.32 -3.38
CA TYR A 470 -56.36 -40.11 -4.52
C TYR A 470 -57.70 -40.74 -4.21
N ASP A 471 -58.72 -40.32 -4.94
CA ASP A 471 -60.05 -40.92 -4.95
C ASP A 471 -60.23 -41.65 -6.28
N LEU A 472 -60.56 -42.94 -6.24
CA LEU A 472 -60.92 -43.74 -7.40
C LEU A 472 -62.28 -44.36 -7.16
N PHE A 473 -63.16 -44.25 -8.14
CA PHE A 473 -64.37 -45.03 -8.25
C PHE A 473 -64.34 -45.82 -9.55
N SER A 474 -64.65 -47.11 -9.51
CA SER A 474 -64.79 -47.95 -10.70
C SER A 474 -66.03 -48.80 -10.55
N SER A 475 -66.77 -48.98 -11.62
CA SER A 475 -67.96 -49.82 -11.66
C SER A 475 -68.08 -50.48 -13.01
N GLY A 476 -68.69 -51.65 -13.07
CA GLY A 476 -68.79 -52.41 -14.31
C GLY A 476 -69.26 -53.82 -14.10
N TYR A 477 -68.90 -54.70 -15.02
CA TYR A 477 -69.04 -56.14 -14.84
C TYR A 477 -67.67 -56.79 -14.79
N THR A 478 -67.47 -57.69 -13.84
CA THR A 478 -66.27 -58.49 -13.72
C THR A 478 -66.61 -59.98 -13.78
N VAL A 479 -65.63 -60.78 -14.15
CA VAL A 479 -65.74 -62.23 -14.17
C VAL A 479 -65.49 -62.75 -12.76
N TYR A 480 -66.52 -63.32 -12.15
CA TYR A 480 -66.47 -63.90 -10.82
C TYR A 480 -66.42 -65.43 -10.92
N GLU A 481 -65.34 -66.01 -10.41
CA GLU A 481 -65.20 -67.46 -10.28
C GLU A 481 -65.93 -67.92 -9.03
N THR A 482 -67.04 -68.63 -9.19
CA THR A 482 -67.90 -69.07 -8.09
C THR A 482 -67.27 -70.15 -7.21
N SER A 483 -66.25 -70.86 -7.71
CA SER A 483 -65.46 -71.85 -6.98
C SER A 483 -64.13 -72.11 -7.71
N PRO A 484 -62.98 -72.27 -7.00
CA PRO A 484 -61.66 -72.55 -7.61
C PRO A 484 -61.56 -73.91 -8.35
N THR A 485 -62.65 -74.66 -8.42
CA THR A 485 -62.77 -75.94 -9.14
C THR A 485 -63.88 -75.92 -10.21
N SER A 486 -64.51 -74.76 -10.43
CA SER A 486 -65.63 -74.58 -11.35
C SER A 486 -65.12 -74.10 -12.72
N GLU A 487 -65.48 -74.80 -13.80
CA GLU A 487 -65.30 -74.29 -15.18
C GLU A 487 -66.34 -73.19 -15.53
N HIS A 488 -67.23 -72.84 -14.59
CA HIS A 488 -68.28 -71.84 -14.80
C HIS A 488 -67.87 -70.51 -14.17
N TYR A 489 -67.81 -69.50 -15.03
CA TYR A 489 -67.58 -68.11 -14.68
C TYR A 489 -68.90 -67.34 -14.78
N ASP A 490 -69.24 -66.57 -13.75
CA ASP A 490 -70.37 -65.66 -13.79
C ASP A 490 -69.89 -64.23 -14.08
N ILE A 491 -70.68 -63.48 -14.84
CA ILE A 491 -70.46 -62.05 -15.07
C ILE A 491 -71.32 -61.30 -14.06
N VAL A 492 -70.70 -60.62 -13.11
CA VAL A 492 -71.39 -59.93 -12.00
C VAL A 492 -71.06 -58.43 -12.02
N PRO A 493 -72.02 -57.56 -11.68
CA PRO A 493 -71.72 -56.15 -11.52
C PRO A 493 -70.80 -55.94 -10.31
N PHE A 494 -69.91 -54.96 -10.39
CA PHE A 494 -69.07 -54.51 -9.29
C PHE A 494 -69.06 -52.98 -9.19
N GLU A 495 -68.81 -52.50 -7.98
CA GLU A 495 -68.49 -51.12 -7.63
C GLU A 495 -67.29 -51.16 -6.69
N GLU A 496 -66.28 -50.34 -6.95
CA GLU A 496 -65.02 -50.30 -6.23
C GLU A 496 -64.67 -48.82 -5.95
N GLU A 497 -64.45 -48.48 -4.69
CA GLU A 497 -64.10 -47.14 -4.24
C GLU A 497 -62.83 -47.17 -3.41
N TRP A 498 -61.88 -46.30 -3.73
CA TRP A 498 -60.61 -46.14 -3.04
C TRP A 498 -60.40 -44.69 -2.66
N ASN A 499 -60.05 -44.46 -1.40
CA ASN A 499 -59.50 -43.19 -0.94
C ASN A 499 -58.10 -43.46 -0.37
N VAL A 500 -57.09 -42.78 -0.89
CA VAL A 500 -55.70 -42.94 -0.47
C VAL A 500 -55.10 -41.58 -0.22
N ASN A 501 -54.54 -41.40 0.96
CA ASN A 501 -53.83 -40.18 1.34
C ASN A 501 -52.39 -40.54 1.71
N SER A 502 -51.41 -39.95 1.03
CA SER A 502 -50.00 -40.16 1.33
C SER A 502 -49.38 -38.92 1.97
N SER A 503 -48.46 -39.14 2.90
CA SER A 503 -47.59 -38.09 3.45
C SER A 503 -46.18 -38.63 3.66
N ILE A 504 -45.23 -38.11 2.89
CA ILE A 504 -43.83 -38.54 2.86
C ILE A 504 -42.94 -37.34 3.14
N HIS A 505 -41.89 -37.55 3.93
CA HIS A 505 -40.88 -36.53 4.23
C HIS A 505 -39.49 -37.16 4.23
N GLY A 506 -38.47 -36.34 3.99
CA GLY A 506 -37.11 -36.82 4.10
C GLY A 506 -36.11 -35.69 4.26
N ARG A 507 -34.93 -36.06 4.76
CA ARG A 507 -33.85 -35.12 5.06
C ARG A 507 -32.49 -35.77 4.85
N VAL A 508 -31.56 -34.98 4.33
CA VAL A 508 -30.16 -35.33 4.13
C VAL A 508 -29.28 -34.26 4.77
N ALA A 509 -28.18 -34.68 5.41
CA ALA A 509 -27.18 -33.77 5.95
C ALA A 509 -25.76 -34.23 5.59
N GLY A 510 -24.91 -33.28 5.19
CA GLY A 510 -23.50 -33.52 4.87
C GLY A 510 -23.23 -34.49 3.71
N TYR A 511 -24.12 -34.55 2.72
CA TYR A 511 -24.05 -35.55 1.65
C TYR A 511 -23.44 -34.96 0.35
N PRO A 512 -22.57 -35.68 -0.38
CA PRO A 512 -21.74 -35.10 -1.45
C PRO A 512 -22.39 -35.08 -2.86
N THR A 513 -23.70 -34.84 -3.00
CA THR A 513 -24.43 -35.21 -4.23
C THR A 513 -25.29 -34.14 -4.90
N ILE A 514 -25.17 -32.84 -4.57
CA ILE A 514 -25.78 -31.77 -5.38
C ILE A 514 -24.69 -31.11 -6.24
N ASN A 515 -23.90 -31.96 -6.91
CA ASN A 515 -22.93 -31.55 -7.92
C ASN A 515 -23.56 -30.77 -9.10
N THR A 516 -24.89 -30.75 -9.19
CA THR A 516 -25.69 -30.34 -10.33
C THR A 516 -26.11 -28.88 -10.34
N VAL A 517 -25.97 -28.14 -9.24
CA VAL A 517 -26.48 -26.75 -9.20
C VAL A 517 -25.46 -25.73 -9.71
N LEU A 518 -24.16 -26.01 -9.63
CA LEU A 518 -23.12 -25.00 -9.85
C LEU A 518 -21.97 -25.50 -10.72
N ASN A 519 -22.11 -25.31 -12.03
CA ASN A 519 -21.00 -25.40 -12.97
C ASN A 519 -20.56 -24.01 -13.41
N GLU A 520 -19.36 -23.60 -13.00
CA GLU A 520 -18.77 -22.34 -13.46
C GLU A 520 -18.37 -22.48 -14.93
N LYS A 521 -19.02 -21.70 -15.81
CA LYS A 521 -18.74 -21.65 -17.25
C LYS A 521 -18.78 -20.20 -17.72
N PHE A 522 -17.67 -19.71 -18.29
CA PHE A 522 -17.54 -18.34 -18.80
C PHE A 522 -17.97 -17.25 -17.79
N SER A 523 -17.56 -17.36 -16.51
CA SER A 523 -17.93 -16.43 -15.43
C SER A 523 -19.44 -16.37 -15.12
N SER A 524 -20.20 -17.38 -15.55
CA SER A 524 -21.59 -17.63 -15.19
C SER A 524 -21.72 -19.02 -14.55
N TYR A 525 -22.80 -19.25 -13.81
CA TYR A 525 -23.09 -20.58 -13.25
C TYR A 525 -24.18 -21.22 -14.10
N GLU A 526 -23.84 -22.35 -14.74
CA GLU A 526 -24.76 -23.19 -15.49
C GLU A 526 -25.38 -24.23 -14.58
N ILE A 527 -26.68 -24.44 -14.74
CA ILE A 527 -27.45 -25.41 -13.95
C ILE A 527 -28.02 -26.48 -14.88
N PRO A 528 -27.37 -27.64 -14.97
CA PRO A 528 -27.93 -28.77 -15.67
C PRO A 528 -29.04 -29.41 -14.83
N VAL A 529 -30.30 -28.98 -15.00
CA VAL A 529 -31.48 -29.77 -14.56
C VAL A 529 -31.82 -30.79 -15.65
N THR A 530 -30.85 -31.65 -15.95
CA THR A 530 -31.09 -32.90 -16.71
C THR A 530 -31.37 -34.02 -15.72
N PRO A 531 -32.21 -35.02 -16.07
CA PRO A 531 -32.69 -36.02 -15.13
C PRO A 531 -31.52 -36.81 -14.54
N TYR A 532 -31.15 -36.46 -13.31
CA TYR A 532 -30.24 -37.21 -12.48
C TYR A 532 -30.98 -37.51 -11.19
N PRO A 533 -31.36 -38.78 -10.94
CA PRO A 533 -32.05 -39.14 -9.71
C PRO A 533 -31.14 -38.79 -8.53
N ILE A 534 -31.54 -37.82 -7.69
CA ILE A 534 -30.85 -37.57 -6.42
C ILE A 534 -31.44 -38.56 -5.41
N PRO A 535 -30.69 -39.58 -4.96
CA PRO A 535 -31.16 -40.51 -3.94
C PRO A 535 -31.32 -39.79 -2.59
N LEU A 536 -32.56 -39.55 -2.18
CA LEU A 536 -32.89 -38.98 -0.87
C LEU A 536 -33.51 -40.07 0.02
N PRO A 537 -32.95 -40.32 1.23
CA PRO A 537 -33.59 -41.19 2.20
C PRO A 537 -34.97 -40.64 2.57
N ALA A 538 -35.94 -41.54 2.53
CA ALA A 538 -37.35 -41.27 2.69
C ALA A 538 -37.93 -41.99 3.90
N THR A 539 -38.77 -41.28 4.65
CA THR A 539 -39.55 -41.83 5.76
C THR A 539 -40.96 -41.25 5.72
N GLY A 540 -42.01 -42.05 5.89
CA GLY A 540 -43.38 -41.54 5.84
C GLY A 540 -44.43 -42.61 6.06
N THR A 541 -45.67 -42.26 5.76
CA THR A 541 -46.83 -43.15 5.90
C THR A 541 -47.82 -42.92 4.77
N HIS A 542 -48.35 -44.01 4.23
CA HIS A 542 -49.50 -44.02 3.34
C HIS A 542 -50.70 -44.52 4.11
N SER A 543 -51.79 -43.76 4.15
CA SER A 543 -53.06 -44.21 4.71
C SER A 543 -54.02 -44.54 3.58
N TYR A 544 -54.72 -45.66 3.68
CA TYR A 544 -55.70 -46.06 2.68
C TYR A 544 -57.01 -46.49 3.33
N ASP A 545 -58.11 -46.20 2.65
CA ASP A 545 -59.45 -46.69 2.91
C ASP A 545 -60.01 -47.21 1.58
N THR A 546 -60.36 -48.49 1.52
CA THR A 546 -60.94 -49.11 0.31
C THR A 546 -62.23 -49.83 0.64
N THR A 547 -63.20 -49.69 -0.25
CA THR A 547 -64.47 -50.41 -0.26
C THR A 547 -64.66 -51.06 -1.63
N MET A 548 -64.82 -52.37 -1.66
CA MET A 548 -65.22 -53.12 -2.85
C MET A 548 -66.57 -53.78 -2.61
N THR A 549 -67.52 -53.55 -3.50
CA THR A 549 -68.85 -54.15 -3.48
C THR A 549 -69.10 -54.89 -4.80
N PHE A 550 -69.30 -56.21 -4.74
CA PHE A 550 -69.68 -57.00 -5.92
C PHE A 550 -71.05 -57.65 -5.73
N PHE A 551 -71.80 -57.82 -6.81
CA PHE A 551 -73.19 -58.25 -6.75
C PHE A 551 -73.36 -59.65 -7.35
N SER A 552 -73.28 -60.71 -6.52
CA SER A 552 -73.52 -62.08 -6.99
C SER A 552 -75.00 -62.44 -6.89
N HIS A 553 -75.62 -62.80 -8.03
CA HIS A 553 -77.06 -63.08 -8.14
C HIS A 553 -77.97 -62.00 -7.50
N GLY A 554 -77.57 -60.73 -7.59
CA GLY A 554 -78.30 -59.59 -7.01
C GLY A 554 -78.05 -59.37 -5.50
N THR A 555 -77.17 -60.16 -4.87
CA THR A 555 -76.76 -59.99 -3.47
C THR A 555 -75.45 -59.21 -3.41
N PRO A 556 -75.39 -58.06 -2.72
CA PRO A 556 -74.14 -57.32 -2.54
C PRO A 556 -73.23 -58.05 -1.56
N HIS A 557 -71.98 -58.22 -1.95
CA HIS A 557 -70.88 -58.66 -1.12
C HIS A 557 -69.90 -57.50 -1.00
N ARG A 558 -69.77 -56.96 0.21
CA ARG A 558 -68.92 -55.81 0.50
C ARG A 558 -67.70 -56.24 1.30
N GLY A 559 -66.52 -55.94 0.76
CA GLY A 559 -65.25 -55.93 1.49
C GLY A 559 -64.83 -54.50 1.76
N THR A 560 -64.45 -54.20 2.99
CA THR A 560 -63.80 -52.92 3.32
C THR A 560 -62.49 -53.21 4.01
N THR A 561 -61.42 -52.51 3.64
CA THR A 561 -60.17 -52.52 4.41
C THR A 561 -59.60 -51.13 4.51
N SER A 562 -58.93 -50.86 5.63
CA SER A 562 -58.24 -49.61 5.88
C SER A 562 -56.98 -49.88 6.68
N GLY A 563 -55.95 -49.08 6.44
CA GLY A 563 -54.65 -49.34 7.03
C GLY A 563 -53.62 -48.26 6.74
N THR A 564 -52.43 -48.46 7.28
CA THR A 564 -51.27 -47.61 7.00
C THR A 564 -50.07 -48.43 6.57
N ILE A 565 -49.42 -48.02 5.48
CA ILE A 565 -48.19 -48.63 4.96
C ILE A 565 -47.04 -47.65 5.23
N PRO A 566 -45.97 -48.04 5.94
CA PRO A 566 -44.82 -47.18 6.13
C PRO A 566 -44.12 -46.94 4.80
N ALA A 567 -43.75 -45.69 4.51
CA ALA A 567 -42.88 -45.34 3.39
C ALA A 567 -41.44 -45.32 3.90
N ALA A 568 -40.57 -46.16 3.35
CA ALA A 568 -39.15 -46.21 3.71
C ALA A 568 -38.33 -46.60 2.49
N GLY A 569 -37.35 -45.77 2.10
CA GLY A 569 -36.58 -46.03 0.89
C GLY A 569 -35.64 -44.90 0.50
N THR A 570 -35.16 -44.97 -0.73
CA THR A 570 -34.36 -43.92 -1.36
C THR A 570 -35.15 -43.39 -2.54
N LEU A 571 -35.48 -42.11 -2.54
CA LEU A 571 -36.26 -41.45 -3.57
C LEU A 571 -35.38 -40.79 -4.60
N SER A 572 -35.78 -40.83 -5.86
CA SER A 572 -35.14 -40.11 -6.95
C SER A 572 -35.89 -38.82 -7.28
N VAL A 573 -35.33 -37.66 -6.96
CA VAL A 573 -35.92 -36.37 -7.38
C VAL A 573 -35.40 -35.99 -8.76
N GLY A 574 -36.27 -35.84 -9.77
CA GLY A 574 -35.90 -35.25 -11.07
C GLY A 574 -36.30 -36.01 -12.36
N SER A 575 -37.39 -36.77 -12.38
CA SER A 575 -37.93 -37.33 -13.64
C SER A 575 -38.68 -36.25 -14.46
N ALA A 576 -38.79 -36.47 -15.77
CA ALA A 576 -39.27 -35.49 -16.77
C ALA A 576 -40.79 -35.20 -16.73
N GLY A 577 -41.44 -35.39 -15.59
CA GLY A 577 -42.88 -35.19 -15.42
C GLY A 577 -43.23 -34.69 -14.02
N PRO A 578 -44.53 -34.46 -13.76
CA PRO A 578 -45.07 -34.26 -12.42
C PRO A 578 -44.51 -35.28 -11.42
N MET A 579 -44.28 -34.86 -10.17
CA MET A 579 -43.63 -35.69 -9.13
C MET A 579 -44.47 -36.89 -8.63
N THR A 580 -45.47 -37.32 -9.40
CA THR A 580 -46.34 -38.47 -9.16
C THR A 580 -45.57 -39.80 -9.08
N ALA A 581 -44.37 -39.86 -9.69
CA ALA A 581 -43.46 -41.01 -9.60
C ALA A 581 -42.80 -41.20 -8.22
N ILE A 582 -42.67 -40.13 -7.41
CA ILE A 582 -42.07 -40.21 -6.05
C ILE A 582 -42.82 -41.24 -5.20
N ARG A 583 -44.15 -41.26 -5.30
CA ARG A 583 -45.05 -42.09 -4.50
C ARG A 583 -44.67 -43.57 -4.55
N MET A 584 -44.37 -44.09 -5.75
CA MET A 584 -44.21 -45.53 -5.98
C MET A 584 -42.83 -46.06 -5.56
N GLU A 585 -41.77 -45.26 -5.74
CA GLU A 585 -40.40 -45.67 -5.37
C GLU A 585 -40.19 -45.72 -3.84
N SER A 586 -41.03 -45.01 -3.06
CA SER A 586 -40.95 -45.03 -1.59
C SER A 586 -41.76 -46.14 -0.91
N MET A 587 -42.63 -46.85 -1.66
CA MET A 587 -43.42 -47.93 -1.07
C MET A 587 -42.54 -49.18 -0.87
N PRO A 588 -42.56 -49.81 0.31
CA PRO A 588 -41.86 -51.06 0.51
C PRO A 588 -42.47 -52.16 -0.36
N VAL A 589 -41.62 -53.03 -0.90
CA VAL A 589 -42.07 -54.28 -1.52
C VAL A 589 -42.55 -55.20 -0.39
N LEU A 590 -43.87 -55.43 -0.32
CA LEU A 590 -44.47 -56.35 0.63
C LEU A 590 -44.25 -57.80 0.18
N ASP A 591 -44.07 -58.72 1.14
CA ASP A 591 -43.83 -60.15 0.87
C ASP A 591 -45.08 -60.81 0.25
N SER A 592 -44.93 -61.96 -0.41
CA SER A 592 -46.02 -62.62 -1.14
C SER A 592 -47.22 -63.01 -0.28
N ASP A 593 -46.98 -63.16 1.01
CA ASP A 593 -47.94 -63.62 2.01
C ASP A 593 -48.59 -62.45 2.78
N ASP A 594 -48.22 -61.20 2.46
CA ASP A 594 -48.80 -60.02 3.09
C ASP A 594 -50.21 -59.76 2.52
N PRO A 595 -51.26 -59.74 3.36
CA PRO A 595 -52.60 -59.40 2.92
C PRO A 595 -52.72 -57.98 2.34
N ASP A 596 -51.74 -57.09 2.54
CA ASP A 596 -51.70 -55.76 1.95
C ASP A 596 -50.97 -55.71 0.59
N ARG A 597 -50.42 -56.84 0.11
CA ARG A 597 -49.73 -56.90 -1.18
C ARG A 597 -50.63 -56.57 -2.37
N TRP A 598 -51.87 -57.06 -2.37
CA TRP A 598 -52.80 -56.76 -3.48
C TRP A 598 -53.16 -55.27 -3.52
N ILE A 599 -53.14 -54.58 -2.37
CA ILE A 599 -53.28 -53.12 -2.26
C ILE A 599 -52.06 -52.45 -2.87
N SER A 600 -50.85 -52.81 -2.46
CA SER A 600 -49.63 -52.19 -3.01
C SER A 600 -49.51 -52.42 -4.52
N ASP A 601 -49.74 -53.62 -5.03
CA ASP A 601 -49.70 -53.94 -6.47
C ASP A 601 -50.77 -53.16 -7.28
N THR A 602 -51.93 -52.90 -6.69
CA THR A 602 -52.99 -52.11 -7.32
C THR A 602 -52.65 -50.62 -7.29
N LEU A 603 -52.16 -50.10 -6.16
CA LEU A 603 -51.68 -48.72 -6.05
C LEU A 603 -50.51 -48.44 -7.01
N MET A 604 -49.61 -49.40 -7.20
CA MET A 604 -48.51 -49.31 -8.17
C MET A 604 -49.02 -49.30 -9.62
N ARG A 605 -49.99 -50.16 -9.96
CA ARG A 605 -50.61 -50.16 -11.31
C ARG A 605 -51.35 -48.85 -11.60
N GLN A 606 -52.15 -48.37 -10.64
CA GLN A 606 -52.87 -47.11 -10.78
C GLN A 606 -51.93 -45.90 -10.78
N GLY A 607 -50.88 -45.93 -9.96
CA GLY A 607 -49.83 -44.90 -9.95
C GLY A 607 -49.13 -44.75 -11.29
N ASN A 608 -48.86 -45.86 -12.00
CA ASN A 608 -48.35 -45.82 -13.38
C ASN A 608 -49.35 -45.15 -14.34
N GLY A 609 -50.65 -45.46 -14.21
CA GLY A 609 -51.70 -44.83 -15.02
C GLY A 609 -51.84 -43.32 -14.77
N ILE A 610 -51.68 -42.86 -13.52
CA ILE A 610 -51.64 -41.42 -13.18
C ILE A 610 -50.43 -40.75 -13.83
N ASN A 611 -49.25 -41.36 -13.75
CA ASN A 611 -48.03 -40.84 -14.39
C ASN A 611 -48.23 -40.67 -15.90
N GLU A 612 -48.80 -41.67 -16.57
CA GLU A 612 -49.08 -41.61 -18.01
C GLU A 612 -50.07 -40.49 -18.35
N LYS A 613 -51.17 -40.36 -17.59
CA LYS A 613 -52.17 -39.31 -17.82
C LYS A 613 -51.60 -37.90 -17.60
N MET A 614 -50.83 -37.72 -16.53
CA MET A 614 -50.17 -36.45 -16.18
C MET A 614 -48.96 -36.12 -17.10
N SER A 615 -48.45 -37.09 -17.85
CA SER A 615 -47.30 -36.88 -18.76
C SER A 615 -47.59 -35.97 -19.96
N ALA A 616 -48.88 -35.71 -20.23
CA ALA A 616 -49.30 -34.79 -21.29
C ALA A 616 -49.06 -33.31 -20.95
N LEU A 617 -48.77 -32.99 -19.68
CA LEU A 617 -48.42 -31.63 -19.25
C LEU A 617 -47.00 -31.28 -19.71
N SER A 618 -46.84 -30.09 -20.29
CA SER A 618 -45.58 -29.62 -20.84
C SER A 618 -44.58 -29.28 -19.74
N ASP A 619 -43.59 -30.15 -19.54
CA ASP A 619 -42.42 -29.83 -18.74
C ASP A 619 -41.46 -28.97 -19.58
N THR A 620 -41.51 -27.66 -19.37
CA THR A 620 -40.47 -26.78 -19.89
C THR A 620 -39.17 -27.13 -19.20
N LYS A 621 -38.27 -27.81 -19.91
CA LYS A 621 -36.92 -28.13 -19.42
C LYS A 621 -36.33 -26.91 -18.72
N ILE A 622 -36.10 -27.06 -17.43
CA ILE A 622 -35.47 -26.05 -16.62
C ILE A 622 -33.98 -26.04 -16.99
N THR A 623 -33.59 -25.18 -17.92
CA THR A 623 -32.19 -24.99 -18.26
C THR A 623 -31.92 -23.50 -18.38
N GLY A 624 -30.86 -23.03 -17.73
CA GLY A 624 -30.53 -21.61 -17.72
C GLY A 624 -29.21 -21.32 -17.02
N PHE A 625 -28.67 -20.14 -17.31
CA PHE A 625 -27.56 -19.55 -16.56
C PHE A 625 -28.14 -18.68 -15.45
N LEU A 626 -27.56 -18.76 -14.25
CA LEU A 626 -27.94 -17.83 -13.18
C LEU A 626 -27.60 -16.39 -13.57
N GLU A 627 -28.52 -15.47 -13.31
CA GLU A 627 -28.31 -14.04 -13.55
C GLU A 627 -27.63 -13.40 -12.34
N GLN A 628 -26.66 -12.52 -12.56
CA GLN A 628 -26.01 -11.81 -11.47
C GLN A 628 -26.94 -10.73 -10.90
N THR A 629 -27.48 -10.96 -9.70
CA THR A 629 -28.40 -10.01 -9.02
C THR A 629 -27.69 -9.13 -7.98
N GLY A 630 -26.42 -9.41 -7.67
CA GLY A 630 -25.63 -8.62 -6.74
C GLY A 630 -24.12 -8.86 -6.82
N LYS A 631 -23.34 -8.21 -5.95
CA LYS A 631 -21.90 -8.50 -5.82
C LYS A 631 -21.76 -9.93 -5.33
N ASN A 632 -21.20 -10.81 -6.17
CA ASN A 632 -21.02 -12.23 -5.90
C ASN A 632 -22.32 -13.03 -5.71
N VAL A 633 -23.49 -12.49 -6.08
CA VAL A 633 -24.79 -13.18 -5.95
C VAL A 633 -25.36 -13.43 -7.33
N PHE A 634 -25.73 -14.68 -7.58
CA PHE A 634 -26.33 -15.15 -8.83
C PHE A 634 -27.64 -15.86 -8.51
N GLU A 635 -28.72 -15.52 -9.19
CA GLU A 635 -30.06 -16.01 -8.90
C GLU A 635 -30.87 -16.26 -10.17
N GLN A 636 -31.74 -17.25 -10.12
CA GLN A 636 -32.74 -17.49 -11.15
C GLN A 636 -33.98 -18.09 -10.49
N SER A 637 -35.15 -17.63 -10.92
CA SER A 637 -36.43 -18.20 -10.52
C SER A 637 -37.29 -18.46 -11.74
N TRP A 638 -38.04 -19.55 -11.71
CA TRP A 638 -39.00 -19.90 -12.75
C TRP A 638 -40.28 -20.42 -12.14
N SER A 639 -41.37 -20.14 -12.84
CA SER A 639 -42.71 -20.60 -12.50
C SER A 639 -43.33 -21.20 -13.77
N THR A 640 -43.72 -22.47 -13.69
CA THR A 640 -44.44 -23.16 -14.77
C THR A 640 -45.84 -23.45 -14.28
N ARG A 641 -46.82 -23.16 -15.13
CA ARG A 641 -48.21 -23.51 -14.91
C ARG A 641 -48.75 -24.07 -16.20
N ASP A 642 -49.41 -25.22 -16.12
CA ASP A 642 -50.04 -25.84 -17.28
C ASP A 642 -51.38 -26.45 -16.87
N THR A 643 -52.30 -26.46 -17.81
CA THR A 643 -53.63 -27.02 -17.66
C THR A 643 -53.99 -27.74 -18.95
N GLY A 644 -54.38 -29.00 -18.85
CA GLY A 644 -54.88 -29.77 -19.97
C GLY A 644 -56.31 -30.18 -19.71
N SER A 645 -57.13 -30.19 -20.76
CA SER A 645 -58.40 -30.88 -20.73
C SER A 645 -58.62 -31.69 -21.99
N TYR A 646 -59.27 -32.83 -21.86
CA TYR A 646 -59.73 -33.69 -22.94
C TYR A 646 -61.17 -34.08 -22.63
N HIS A 647 -62.06 -33.91 -23.60
CA HIS A 647 -63.46 -34.31 -23.53
C HIS A 647 -63.81 -34.81 -24.93
N ASP A 648 -63.90 -36.12 -25.11
CA ASP A 648 -64.24 -36.69 -26.41
C ASP A 648 -64.80 -38.11 -26.29
N THR A 649 -65.49 -38.53 -27.36
CA THR A 649 -65.86 -39.91 -27.59
C THR A 649 -64.68 -40.65 -28.24
N LEU A 650 -64.05 -41.56 -27.49
CA LEU A 650 -62.91 -42.35 -27.98
C LEU A 650 -63.29 -43.27 -29.14
N PHE A 651 -64.42 -43.97 -29.01
CA PHE A 651 -64.99 -44.83 -30.04
C PHE A 651 -66.44 -45.18 -29.72
N SER A 652 -67.19 -45.62 -30.74
CA SER A 652 -68.56 -46.11 -30.61
C SER A 652 -68.63 -47.59 -30.98
N PHE A 653 -69.30 -48.41 -30.17
CA PHE A 653 -69.50 -49.85 -30.45
C PHE A 653 -70.91 -50.30 -30.05
N LEU A 654 -71.64 -50.92 -30.97
CA LEU A 654 -73.00 -51.45 -30.75
C LEU A 654 -73.94 -50.48 -30.01
N SER A 655 -74.03 -49.23 -30.46
CA SER A 655 -74.85 -48.15 -29.88
C SER A 655 -74.46 -47.63 -28.49
N SER A 656 -73.24 -47.94 -28.03
CA SER A 656 -72.64 -47.33 -26.85
C SER A 656 -71.40 -46.55 -27.23
N ASP A 657 -71.27 -45.35 -26.67
CA ASP A 657 -70.12 -44.48 -26.84
C ASP A 657 -69.16 -44.68 -25.66
N ALA A 658 -67.87 -44.71 -25.96
CA ALA A 658 -66.80 -44.67 -24.96
C ALA A 658 -66.41 -43.21 -24.76
N GLU A 659 -66.85 -42.60 -23.67
CA GLU A 659 -66.59 -41.20 -23.36
C GLU A 659 -65.44 -41.08 -22.35
N MET A 660 -64.57 -40.08 -22.56
CA MET A 660 -63.47 -39.79 -21.64
C MET A 660 -63.36 -38.30 -21.39
N ASP A 661 -63.40 -37.95 -20.11
CA ASP A 661 -63.14 -36.62 -19.58
C ASP A 661 -61.86 -36.68 -18.77
N LEU A 662 -60.92 -35.79 -19.07
CA LEU A 662 -59.69 -35.63 -18.33
C LEU A 662 -59.45 -34.15 -18.15
N GLU A 663 -59.42 -33.68 -16.91
CA GLU A 663 -58.94 -32.36 -16.54
C GLU A 663 -57.67 -32.50 -15.73
N GLN A 664 -56.64 -31.75 -16.06
CA GLN A 664 -55.38 -31.78 -15.36
C GLN A 664 -54.82 -30.37 -15.21
N SER A 665 -54.15 -30.12 -14.09
CA SER A 665 -53.44 -28.87 -13.85
C SER A 665 -52.19 -29.12 -13.02
N PHE A 666 -51.15 -28.32 -13.26
CA PHE A 666 -50.00 -28.29 -12.35
C PHE A 666 -49.40 -26.89 -12.22
N THR A 667 -48.75 -26.67 -11.10
CA THR A 667 -47.95 -25.49 -10.80
C THR A 667 -46.59 -25.92 -10.26
N ARG A 668 -45.53 -25.27 -10.71
CA ARG A 668 -44.15 -25.50 -10.26
C ARG A 668 -43.46 -24.16 -10.10
N ASP A 669 -42.99 -23.87 -8.89
CA ASP A 669 -42.19 -22.70 -8.57
C ASP A 669 -40.82 -23.15 -8.06
N VAL A 670 -39.74 -22.66 -8.65
CA VAL A 670 -38.40 -22.96 -8.17
C VAL A 670 -37.53 -21.71 -8.18
N THR A 671 -36.74 -21.57 -7.11
CA THR A 671 -35.76 -20.51 -6.93
C THR A 671 -34.41 -21.13 -6.65
N LEU A 672 -33.40 -20.65 -7.37
CA LEU A 672 -32.00 -20.98 -7.18
C LEU A 672 -31.20 -19.72 -6.92
N ARG A 673 -30.33 -19.79 -5.92
CA ARG A 673 -29.43 -18.69 -5.55
C ARG A 673 -28.05 -19.23 -5.22
N THR A 674 -27.02 -18.49 -5.62
CA THR A 674 -25.61 -18.80 -5.40
C THR A 674 -24.88 -17.57 -4.90
N VAL A 675 -24.00 -17.77 -3.93
CA VAL A 675 -23.14 -16.72 -3.38
C VAL A 675 -21.69 -17.20 -3.41
N LYS A 676 -20.79 -16.38 -3.97
CA LYS A 676 -19.35 -16.56 -3.78
C LYS A 676 -18.91 -15.92 -2.45
N LEU A 677 -18.32 -16.72 -1.55
CA LEU A 677 -17.99 -16.37 -0.16
C LEU A 677 -16.65 -15.61 0.01
#